data_AF-A0A2H0QNA7-F1
#
_entry.id   AF-A0A2H0QNA7-F1
#
_cell.length_a   1.000
_cell.length_b   1.000
_cell.length_c   1.000
_cell.angle_alpha   90.00
_cell.angle_beta   90.00
_cell.angle_gamma   90.00
#
_symmetry.space_group_name_H-M   'P 1'
#
loop_
_entity.id
_entity.type
_entity.pdbx_description
1 polymer ?
#
loop_
_entity_poly.entity_id
_entity_poly.type
_entity_poly.pdbx_seq_one_letter_code
_entity_poly.pdbx_strand_id
1 'polypeptide(L)'
;MSGTDEFLIDDTVIRNFWGNSIGKISMSHHWDISKLDKELGTQGQISIGDYNNIDLGYVACLLRIIDYAHINFERAFMLEKSFRLNMDMDSLIHWKAQENISGPIRESDCLKYNTMKPIDNIDAWWLFYEMSKGLSNEIHLVGDYLSSRKSSVNRFSLKGVLGITDPVSFSKYIETKGFDPIDIRFRSDSVERIVGLLGGRSLYGNDPFAPVRELLQNARDAVYLRRLKNPLINDFINIDLTNDKLSIADNGIGMDKHIITQFLLGIASSYWSSKGFIDEFGSDVSHVGKFGIGFLSVFMIANDIEIRTQRHNNPLLNLKLKGVGQRGELNESTGNFETGTKITLFLNSIGFSVESLTKAIKVIAAMIDIPISISKEGETIHKLEDDWWKNVSQENFITFLKNWRINRFPIEENRKEKYIYEYERSLNNKYTEFENEIQPEHISESYRIVSSINGGDLLIYSKGFFIQSVQLKGIAGIINIDNIELDAARGKLLSADLERTRVDVLTELKPKIINYINSYKEKGYIPSYHSELFRIGESFGYEYLKESDLQFLPMLNSLGEYKLMSYKDFVNRLKVEDEVYIGYGLGPLSIITKLINLFPTIRERGFVIPINSDNGPSFGDYRSNNEDEFISGNLQSHFETTNARRRRSNDYKEALFLLVVINAIGDAWNINEEIIANSKWYRSTNKFICTHVSKKNYT
;
A
#
# COMPACT_ATOMS: atom_id res chain seq x y z
N MET A 1 32.18 -40.26 -52.71
CA MET A 1 32.50 -39.99 -54.13
C MET A 1 33.72 -39.07 -54.13
N SER A 2 34.82 -39.51 -54.74
CA SER A 2 35.92 -38.62 -55.12
C SER A 2 35.31 -37.47 -55.95
N GLY A 3 35.56 -36.23 -55.53
CA GLY A 3 34.98 -35.05 -56.16
C GLY A 3 35.23 -35.08 -57.66
N THR A 4 34.20 -34.72 -58.42
CA THR A 4 34.32 -34.44 -59.85
C THR A 4 35.44 -33.39 -60.02
N ASP A 5 36.27 -33.49 -61.07
CA ASP A 5 37.32 -32.51 -61.41
C ASP A 5 36.73 -31.13 -61.84
N GLU A 6 35.52 -30.82 -61.39
CA GLU A 6 34.79 -29.59 -61.63
C GLU A 6 35.07 -28.62 -60.49
N PHE A 7 35.69 -27.50 -60.81
CA PHE A 7 36.00 -26.44 -59.84
C PHE A 7 35.11 -25.23 -60.11
N LEU A 8 34.67 -24.54 -59.04
CA LEU A 8 33.94 -23.26 -59.16
C LEU A 8 34.70 -22.19 -59.98
N ILE A 9 36.02 -22.31 -60.06
CA ILE A 9 36.91 -21.47 -60.86
C ILE A 9 37.74 -22.42 -61.73
N ASP A 10 37.47 -22.48 -63.03
CA ASP A 10 38.14 -23.44 -63.94
C ASP A 10 39.63 -23.15 -64.10
N ASP A 11 40.02 -21.88 -64.17
CA ASP A 11 41.41 -21.45 -64.32
C ASP A 11 42.27 -21.86 -63.11
N THR A 12 43.21 -22.78 -63.34
CA THR A 12 44.13 -23.31 -62.32
C THR A 12 45.02 -22.26 -61.67
N VAL A 13 45.45 -21.23 -62.42
CA VAL A 13 46.34 -20.19 -61.91
C VAL A 13 45.57 -19.25 -60.99
N ILE A 14 44.38 -18.81 -61.42
CA ILE A 14 43.49 -17.98 -60.60
C ILE A 14 43.05 -18.74 -59.37
N ARG A 15 42.66 -20.03 -59.52
CA ARG A 15 42.21 -20.85 -58.39
C ARG A 15 43.30 -21.08 -57.35
N ASN A 16 44.53 -21.39 -57.76
CA ASN A 16 45.63 -21.59 -56.82
C ASN A 16 46.05 -20.28 -56.13
N PHE A 17 45.97 -19.15 -56.82
CA PHE A 17 46.34 -17.85 -56.28
C PHE A 17 45.26 -17.26 -55.37
N TRP A 18 44.00 -17.24 -55.82
CA TRP A 18 42.89 -16.59 -55.13
C TRP A 18 42.02 -17.52 -54.28
N GLY A 19 42.03 -18.83 -54.51
CA GLY A 19 41.09 -19.76 -53.90
C GLY A 19 41.07 -19.70 -52.37
N ASN A 20 42.24 -19.60 -51.73
CA ASN A 20 42.34 -19.45 -50.27
C ASN A 20 41.77 -18.10 -49.80
N SER A 21 42.13 -17.00 -50.46
CA SER A 21 41.64 -15.65 -50.11
C SER A 21 40.13 -15.52 -50.31
N ILE A 22 39.60 -16.08 -51.40
CA ILE A 22 38.15 -16.15 -51.66
C ILE A 22 37.47 -16.95 -50.54
N GLY A 23 37.97 -18.14 -50.21
CA GLY A 23 37.43 -18.95 -49.12
C GLY A 23 37.43 -18.24 -47.77
N LYS A 24 38.52 -17.53 -47.43
CA LYS A 24 38.62 -16.71 -46.23
C LYS A 24 37.62 -15.56 -46.22
N ILE A 25 37.50 -14.82 -47.34
CA ILE A 25 36.53 -13.73 -47.48
C ILE A 25 35.10 -14.28 -47.32
N SER A 26 34.77 -15.39 -47.98
CA SER A 26 33.46 -16.03 -47.87
C SER A 26 33.14 -16.45 -46.43
N MET A 27 34.11 -16.94 -45.66
CA MET A 27 33.93 -17.29 -44.25
C MET A 27 33.91 -16.07 -43.32
N SER A 28 34.36 -14.89 -43.76
CA SER A 28 34.61 -13.77 -42.86
C SER A 28 33.36 -13.00 -42.39
N HIS A 29 32.19 -13.23 -42.99
CA HIS A 29 30.95 -12.51 -42.66
C HIS A 29 30.46 -12.71 -41.21
N HIS A 30 30.93 -13.76 -40.53
CA HIS A 30 30.61 -14.06 -39.13
C HIS A 30 31.79 -13.84 -38.16
N TRP A 31 32.91 -13.26 -38.61
CA TRP A 31 34.07 -12.99 -37.75
C TRP A 31 33.92 -11.67 -36.99
N ASP A 32 34.50 -11.59 -35.80
CA ASP A 32 34.75 -10.29 -35.18
C ASP A 32 35.73 -9.45 -36.01
N ILE A 33 35.65 -8.12 -35.86
CA ILE A 33 36.47 -7.19 -36.64
C ILE A 33 37.97 -7.39 -36.39
N SER A 34 38.38 -7.78 -35.18
CA SER A 34 39.80 -8.00 -34.85
C SER A 34 40.37 -9.20 -35.61
N LYS A 35 39.60 -10.28 -35.75
CA LYS A 35 39.97 -11.46 -36.53
C LYS A 35 39.95 -11.16 -38.02
N LEU A 36 38.94 -10.43 -38.52
CA LEU A 36 38.88 -9.97 -39.90
C LEU A 36 40.14 -9.15 -40.25
N ASP A 37 40.53 -8.24 -39.36
CA ASP A 37 41.73 -7.44 -39.55
C ASP A 37 42.99 -8.31 -39.59
N LYS A 38 43.16 -9.21 -38.62
CA LYS A 38 44.34 -10.09 -38.55
C LYS A 38 44.52 -10.98 -39.78
N GLU A 39 43.44 -11.49 -40.34
CA GLU A 39 43.48 -12.48 -41.42
C GLU A 39 43.43 -11.87 -42.83
N LEU A 40 42.73 -10.75 -43.00
CA LEU A 40 42.43 -10.14 -44.30
C LEU A 40 42.77 -8.63 -44.36
N GLY A 41 42.86 -7.96 -43.22
CA GLY A 41 43.07 -6.52 -43.13
C GLY A 41 44.53 -6.07 -43.04
N THR A 42 45.36 -6.75 -42.23
CA THR A 42 46.77 -6.43 -41.96
C THR A 42 47.67 -6.53 -43.18
N GLN A 43 47.29 -7.37 -44.14
CA GLN A 43 48.00 -7.52 -45.41
C GLN A 43 47.87 -6.26 -46.30
N GLY A 44 46.95 -5.35 -45.97
CA GLY A 44 46.76 -4.11 -46.72
C GLY A 44 46.18 -4.37 -48.11
N GLN A 45 46.74 -3.70 -49.12
CA GLN A 45 46.36 -3.96 -50.50
C GLN A 45 47.32 -4.97 -51.16
N ILE A 46 46.77 -5.95 -51.86
CA ILE A 46 47.54 -6.96 -52.62
C ILE A 46 47.65 -6.50 -54.07
N SER A 47 48.88 -6.37 -54.58
CA SER A 47 49.18 -6.00 -55.98
C SER A 47 49.15 -7.21 -56.91
N ILE A 48 48.65 -7.04 -58.14
CA ILE A 48 48.54 -8.11 -59.14
C ILE A 48 48.93 -7.59 -60.53
N GLY A 49 50.20 -7.74 -60.94
CA GLY A 49 50.60 -7.40 -62.33
C GLY A 49 50.06 -6.04 -62.79
N ASP A 50 49.30 -6.03 -63.90
CA ASP A 50 48.68 -4.83 -64.49
C ASP A 50 47.33 -4.42 -63.84
N TYR A 51 46.80 -5.19 -62.88
CA TYR A 51 45.55 -4.89 -62.18
C TYR A 51 45.80 -4.15 -60.87
N ASN A 52 44.96 -3.14 -60.61
CA ASN A 52 45.04 -2.30 -59.42
C ASN A 52 45.01 -3.10 -58.10
N ASN A 53 45.76 -2.59 -57.12
CA ASN A 53 45.84 -3.05 -55.74
C ASN A 53 44.46 -3.35 -55.10
N ILE A 54 44.23 -4.59 -54.64
CA ILE A 54 42.96 -5.04 -54.02
C ILE A 54 43.07 -5.05 -52.49
N ASP A 55 42.10 -4.42 -51.80
CA ASP A 55 41.99 -4.46 -50.33
C ASP A 55 41.03 -5.58 -49.91
N LEU A 56 41.57 -6.70 -49.40
CA LEU A 56 40.75 -7.87 -49.03
C LEU A 56 39.84 -7.60 -47.83
N GLY A 57 40.32 -6.84 -46.84
CA GLY A 57 39.50 -6.44 -45.69
C GLY A 57 38.31 -5.57 -46.11
N TYR A 58 38.49 -4.70 -47.12
CA TYR A 58 37.38 -3.92 -47.69
C TYR A 58 36.33 -4.81 -48.35
N VAL A 59 36.76 -5.78 -49.17
CA VAL A 59 35.85 -6.73 -49.83
C VAL A 59 35.10 -7.60 -48.81
N ALA A 60 35.78 -8.07 -47.76
CA ALA A 60 35.18 -8.81 -46.66
C ALA A 60 34.08 -8.00 -45.94
N CYS A 61 34.37 -6.73 -45.61
CA CYS A 61 33.40 -5.82 -45.01
C CYS A 61 32.18 -5.57 -45.92
N LEU A 62 32.40 -5.40 -47.23
CA LEU A 62 31.28 -5.23 -48.18
C LEU A 62 30.40 -6.49 -48.22
N LEU A 63 30.99 -7.67 -48.32
CA LEU A 63 30.24 -8.93 -48.35
C LEU A 63 29.41 -9.11 -47.07
N ARG A 64 30.00 -8.79 -45.92
CA ARG A 64 29.31 -8.82 -44.61
C ARG A 64 28.08 -7.92 -44.58
N ILE A 65 28.19 -6.68 -45.06
CA ILE A 65 27.05 -5.75 -45.13
C ILE A 65 26.03 -6.21 -46.16
N ILE A 66 26.46 -6.72 -47.32
CA ILE A 66 25.54 -7.21 -48.37
C ILE A 66 24.73 -8.41 -47.87
N ASP A 67 25.38 -9.39 -47.23
CA ASP A 67 24.70 -10.56 -46.69
C ASP A 67 23.68 -10.17 -45.62
N TYR A 68 24.05 -9.27 -44.71
CA TYR A 68 23.13 -8.81 -43.66
C TYR A 68 22.02 -7.90 -44.22
N ALA A 69 22.32 -7.05 -45.21
CA ALA A 69 21.32 -6.17 -45.80
C ALA A 69 20.26 -6.91 -46.64
N HIS A 70 20.47 -8.18 -46.96
CA HIS A 70 19.52 -8.98 -47.73
C HIS A 70 18.37 -9.53 -46.86
N ILE A 71 17.67 -8.64 -46.15
CA ILE A 71 16.53 -8.96 -45.28
C ILE A 71 15.22 -8.52 -45.94
N ASN A 72 14.84 -9.16 -47.04
CA ASN A 72 13.72 -8.75 -47.88
C ASN A 72 12.89 -9.96 -48.37
N PHE A 73 11.86 -9.69 -49.18
CA PHE A 73 10.97 -10.73 -49.70
C PHE A 73 11.66 -11.80 -50.55
N GLU A 74 12.83 -11.52 -51.13
CA GLU A 74 13.58 -12.48 -51.95
C GLU A 74 14.14 -13.63 -51.10
N ARG A 75 14.39 -13.40 -49.80
CA ARG A 75 14.74 -14.46 -48.83
C ARG A 75 13.52 -15.17 -48.22
N ALA A 76 12.32 -14.69 -48.47
CA ALA A 76 11.08 -15.17 -47.85
C ALA A 76 9.96 -15.32 -48.90
N PHE A 77 10.25 -16.01 -49.99
CA PHE A 77 9.36 -16.07 -51.16
C PHE A 77 8.06 -16.86 -50.89
N MET A 78 6.90 -16.21 -51.01
CA MET A 78 5.59 -16.77 -50.66
C MET A 78 5.30 -18.19 -51.19
N LEU A 79 5.76 -18.53 -52.40
CA LEU A 79 5.57 -19.86 -52.97
C LEU A 79 6.37 -20.94 -52.23
N GLU A 80 7.57 -20.64 -51.73
CA GLU A 80 8.34 -21.60 -50.93
C GLU A 80 7.66 -21.89 -49.59
N LYS A 81 7.04 -20.86 -49.00
CA LYS A 81 6.28 -20.98 -47.76
C LYS A 81 5.13 -21.99 -47.90
N SER A 82 4.41 -21.97 -49.03
CA SER A 82 3.25 -22.85 -49.23
C SER A 82 3.62 -24.32 -49.37
N PHE A 83 4.87 -24.63 -49.73
CA PHE A 83 5.38 -26.01 -49.75
C PHE A 83 5.88 -26.51 -48.39
N ARG A 84 6.00 -25.64 -47.38
CA ARG A 84 6.46 -26.00 -46.02
C ARG A 84 5.27 -26.22 -45.10
N LEU A 85 4.85 -27.48 -44.96
CA LEU A 85 3.64 -27.86 -44.19
C LEU A 85 3.79 -27.69 -42.67
N ASN A 86 5.01 -27.75 -42.13
CA ASN A 86 5.29 -27.68 -40.68
C ASN A 86 6.48 -26.75 -40.41
N MET A 87 6.25 -25.44 -40.33
CA MET A 87 7.23 -24.49 -39.82
C MET A 87 7.01 -24.28 -38.32
N ASP A 88 8.09 -24.24 -37.55
CA ASP A 88 8.06 -23.79 -36.16
C ASP A 88 7.67 -22.30 -36.09
N MET A 89 7.22 -21.88 -34.91
CA MET A 89 6.68 -20.54 -34.70
C MET A 89 7.74 -19.44 -34.97
N ASP A 90 8.99 -19.66 -34.56
CA ASP A 90 10.05 -18.67 -34.73
C ASP A 90 10.40 -18.51 -36.21
N SER A 91 10.55 -19.61 -36.95
CA SER A 91 10.73 -19.56 -38.41
C SER A 91 9.58 -18.85 -39.12
N LEU A 92 8.33 -19.04 -38.66
CA LEU A 92 7.18 -18.38 -39.23
C LEU A 92 7.21 -16.86 -39.00
N ILE A 93 7.65 -16.41 -37.81
CA ILE A 93 7.83 -14.99 -37.49
C ILE A 93 8.93 -14.39 -38.36
N HIS A 94 10.09 -15.07 -38.49
CA HIS A 94 11.17 -14.67 -39.39
C HIS A 94 10.72 -14.55 -40.85
N TRP A 95 9.85 -15.44 -41.31
CA TRP A 95 9.29 -15.38 -42.66
C TRP A 95 8.38 -14.17 -42.83
N LYS A 96 7.43 -13.99 -41.91
CA LYS A 96 6.49 -12.85 -41.92
C LYS A 96 7.20 -11.50 -41.83
N ALA A 97 8.33 -11.44 -41.14
CA ALA A 97 9.14 -10.24 -41.00
C ALA A 97 9.74 -9.75 -42.33
N GLN A 98 9.94 -10.67 -43.29
CA GLN A 98 10.65 -10.41 -44.54
C GLN A 98 9.73 -10.47 -45.77
N GLU A 99 8.68 -11.28 -45.77
CA GLU A 99 7.86 -11.59 -46.96
C GLU A 99 7.21 -10.37 -47.64
N ASN A 100 6.98 -9.29 -46.88
CA ASN A 100 6.38 -8.06 -47.39
C ASN A 100 7.37 -6.88 -47.47
N ILE A 101 8.68 -7.13 -47.29
CA ILE A 101 9.70 -6.09 -47.30
C ILE A 101 10.36 -5.99 -48.66
N SER A 102 10.47 -4.78 -49.20
CA SER A 102 11.23 -4.42 -50.40
C SER A 102 12.48 -3.60 -50.05
N GLY A 103 13.43 -3.53 -50.98
CA GLY A 103 14.76 -2.97 -50.74
C GLY A 103 15.79 -4.05 -50.39
N PRO A 104 16.98 -3.67 -49.90
CA PRO A 104 17.40 -2.31 -49.57
C PRO A 104 17.65 -1.47 -50.83
N ILE A 105 17.25 -0.20 -50.78
CA ILE A 105 17.64 0.82 -51.77
C ILE A 105 18.49 1.86 -51.04
N ARG A 106 19.58 2.31 -51.65
CA ARG A 106 20.40 3.38 -51.08
C ARG A 106 19.73 4.73 -51.28
N GLU A 107 19.45 5.45 -50.20
CA GLU A 107 18.95 6.82 -50.20
C GLU A 107 19.99 7.70 -49.48
N SER A 108 20.73 8.51 -50.25
CA SER A 108 21.88 9.28 -49.75
C SER A 108 22.97 8.40 -49.09
N ASP A 109 23.16 8.53 -47.79
CA ASP A 109 24.10 7.77 -46.97
C ASP A 109 23.43 6.67 -46.14
N CYS A 110 22.14 6.38 -46.34
CA CYS A 110 21.42 5.34 -45.61
C CYS A 110 20.84 4.26 -46.53
N LEU A 111 20.61 3.08 -45.97
CA LEU A 111 19.78 2.05 -46.59
C LEU A 111 18.32 2.26 -46.21
N LYS A 112 17.44 2.15 -47.19
CA LYS A 112 16.00 2.27 -47.05
C LYS A 112 15.32 0.96 -47.42
N TYR A 113 14.41 0.54 -46.56
CA TYR A 113 13.46 -0.54 -46.81
C TYR A 113 12.06 0.04 -46.88
N ASN A 114 11.18 -0.57 -47.67
CA ASN A 114 9.77 -0.20 -47.70
C ASN A 114 8.90 -1.46 -47.62
N THR A 115 7.71 -1.33 -47.07
CA THR A 115 6.70 -2.39 -47.09
C THR A 115 5.92 -2.42 -48.40
N MET A 116 5.82 -3.59 -49.04
CA MET A 116 4.90 -3.82 -50.17
C MET A 116 3.45 -3.94 -49.69
N LYS A 117 3.27 -4.52 -48.49
CA LYS A 117 2.02 -4.57 -47.75
C LYS A 117 2.33 -4.28 -46.28
N PRO A 118 1.47 -3.52 -45.58
CA PRO A 118 1.62 -3.32 -44.15
C PRO A 118 1.73 -4.64 -43.39
N ILE A 119 2.66 -4.72 -42.44
CA ILE A 119 2.84 -5.90 -41.59
C ILE A 119 1.74 -5.90 -40.53
N ASP A 120 0.99 -6.99 -40.43
CA ASP A 120 -0.10 -7.18 -39.46
C ASP A 120 0.32 -7.98 -38.22
N ASN A 121 1.47 -8.67 -38.28
CA ASN A 121 2.01 -9.42 -37.16
C ASN A 121 3.05 -8.59 -36.39
N ILE A 122 2.77 -8.38 -35.12
CA ILE A 122 3.55 -7.50 -34.23
C ILE A 122 4.96 -8.04 -34.01
N ASP A 123 5.09 -9.33 -33.71
CA ASP A 123 6.39 -9.97 -33.49
C ASP A 123 7.26 -9.90 -34.74
N ALA A 124 6.67 -10.08 -35.92
CA ALA A 124 7.35 -9.99 -37.21
C ALA A 124 7.85 -8.57 -37.50
N TRP A 125 7.03 -7.54 -37.28
CA TRP A 125 7.45 -6.15 -37.49
C TRP A 125 8.62 -5.79 -36.56
N TRP A 126 8.51 -6.18 -35.29
CA TRP A 126 9.55 -5.92 -34.31
C TRP A 126 10.84 -6.71 -34.55
N LEU A 127 10.73 -7.96 -35.01
CA LEU A 127 11.87 -8.74 -35.45
C LEU A 127 12.57 -8.04 -36.62
N PHE A 128 11.82 -7.55 -37.60
CA PHE A 128 12.38 -6.78 -38.70
C PHE A 128 13.07 -5.49 -38.23
N TYR A 129 12.48 -4.78 -37.26
CA TYR A 129 13.11 -3.61 -36.63
C TYR A 129 14.44 -3.97 -35.94
N GLU A 130 14.50 -5.06 -35.15
CA GLU A 130 15.73 -5.50 -34.49
C GLU A 130 16.80 -5.96 -35.50
N MET A 131 16.41 -6.68 -36.55
CA MET A 131 17.31 -7.05 -37.66
C MET A 131 17.89 -5.81 -38.35
N SER A 132 17.05 -4.81 -38.65
CA SER A 132 17.44 -3.54 -39.26
C SER A 132 18.34 -2.71 -38.34
N LYS A 133 18.08 -2.75 -37.03
CA LYS A 133 18.91 -2.09 -36.01
C LYS A 133 20.28 -2.74 -35.90
N GLY A 134 20.34 -4.07 -35.91
CA GLY A 134 21.59 -4.82 -35.96
C GLY A 134 22.39 -4.51 -37.22
N LEU A 135 21.73 -4.42 -38.39
CA LEU A 135 22.37 -3.98 -39.63
C LEU A 135 22.92 -2.55 -39.52
N SER A 136 22.17 -1.61 -38.94
CA SER A 136 22.66 -0.24 -38.75
C SER A 136 23.89 -0.19 -37.85
N ASN A 137 23.91 -0.96 -36.77
CA ASN A 137 25.09 -1.08 -35.89
C ASN A 137 26.28 -1.68 -36.64
N GLU A 138 26.05 -2.71 -37.46
CA GLU A 138 27.09 -3.33 -38.28
C GLU A 138 27.67 -2.34 -39.30
N ILE A 139 26.83 -1.51 -39.94
CA ILE A 139 27.28 -0.44 -40.85
C ILE A 139 28.20 0.55 -40.10
N HIS A 140 27.85 0.94 -38.88
CA HIS A 140 28.70 1.81 -38.06
C HIS A 140 30.04 1.15 -37.72
N LEU A 141 30.03 -0.09 -37.24
CA LEU A 141 31.24 -0.84 -36.89
C LEU A 141 32.18 -0.99 -38.10
N VAL A 142 31.63 -1.35 -39.27
CA VAL A 142 32.40 -1.43 -40.52
C VAL A 142 32.91 -0.05 -40.95
N GLY A 143 32.10 1.00 -40.83
CA GLY A 143 32.48 2.36 -41.14
C GLY A 143 33.67 2.85 -40.30
N ASP A 144 33.63 2.62 -38.99
CA ASP A 144 34.71 2.98 -38.06
C ASP A 144 36.00 2.19 -38.38
N TYR A 145 35.86 0.88 -38.59
CA TYR A 145 36.98 0.01 -38.96
C TYR A 145 37.64 0.46 -40.27
N LEU A 146 36.87 0.67 -41.34
CA LEU A 146 37.40 1.07 -42.64
C LEU A 146 38.00 2.48 -42.62
N SER A 147 37.44 3.39 -41.83
CA SER A 147 37.97 4.75 -41.67
C SER A 147 39.32 4.77 -40.95
N SER A 148 39.57 3.80 -40.05
CA SER A 148 40.86 3.65 -39.37
C SER A 148 41.98 3.10 -40.28
N ARG A 149 41.62 2.51 -41.44
CA ARG A 149 42.55 1.85 -42.35
C ARG A 149 42.99 2.76 -43.49
N LYS A 150 44.30 3.01 -43.58
CA LYS A 150 44.92 3.83 -44.67
C LYS A 150 44.50 3.38 -46.08
N SER A 151 44.37 2.08 -46.31
CA SER A 151 44.01 1.50 -47.62
C SER A 151 42.54 1.66 -48.02
N SER A 152 41.68 2.05 -47.05
CA SER A 152 40.22 2.09 -47.18
C SER A 152 39.59 3.46 -46.87
N VAL A 153 40.39 4.46 -46.47
CA VAL A 153 39.91 5.81 -46.16
C VAL A 153 39.06 6.37 -47.32
N ASN A 154 37.91 6.96 -46.99
CA ASN A 154 36.95 7.56 -47.93
C ASN A 154 36.32 6.61 -48.96
N ARG A 155 36.43 5.28 -48.80
CA ARG A 155 35.80 4.31 -49.70
C ARG A 155 34.39 3.89 -49.27
N PHE A 156 34.09 3.97 -47.97
CA PHE A 156 32.78 3.62 -47.39
C PHE A 156 32.02 4.88 -46.97
N SER A 157 30.73 4.94 -47.26
CA SER A 157 29.91 6.15 -47.09
C SER A 157 28.51 5.89 -46.51
N LEU A 158 28.19 4.64 -46.17
CA LEU A 158 26.93 4.34 -45.50
C LEU A 158 27.03 4.69 -44.01
N LYS A 159 25.96 5.26 -43.47
CA LYS A 159 25.83 5.65 -42.07
C LYS A 159 24.77 4.87 -41.31
N GLY A 160 23.96 4.04 -41.97
CA GLY A 160 23.01 3.17 -41.28
C GLY A 160 21.74 2.88 -42.07
N VAL A 161 20.69 2.55 -41.35
CA VAL A 161 19.35 2.31 -41.89
C VAL A 161 18.46 3.52 -41.60
N LEU A 162 17.67 3.95 -42.59
CA LEU A 162 16.82 5.12 -42.50
C LEU A 162 15.70 4.92 -41.46
N GLY A 163 15.46 5.93 -40.61
CA GLY A 163 14.39 5.93 -39.61
C GLY A 163 14.62 5.02 -38.39
N ILE A 164 15.77 4.35 -38.28
CA ILE A 164 16.01 3.33 -37.25
C ILE A 164 16.13 3.87 -35.81
N THR A 165 16.26 5.20 -35.67
CA THR A 165 16.45 5.90 -34.39
C THR A 165 15.39 5.54 -33.36
N ASP A 166 14.15 5.40 -33.79
CA ASP A 166 13.02 5.03 -32.95
C ASP A 166 11.95 4.30 -33.78
N PRO A 167 11.16 3.41 -33.15
CA PRO A 167 10.15 2.61 -33.85
C PRO A 167 9.10 3.43 -34.61
N VAL A 168 8.73 4.62 -34.13
CA VAL A 168 7.71 5.48 -34.75
C VAL A 168 8.26 6.16 -36.01
N SER A 169 9.53 6.58 -36.00
CA SER A 169 10.20 7.06 -37.21
C SER A 169 10.39 5.94 -38.23
N PHE A 170 10.72 4.73 -37.77
CA PHE A 170 10.91 3.57 -38.64
C PHE A 170 9.59 3.11 -39.28
N SER A 171 8.47 3.20 -38.57
CA SER A 171 7.16 2.79 -39.07
C SER A 171 6.61 3.65 -40.21
N LYS A 172 7.21 4.82 -40.45
CA LYS A 172 6.92 5.65 -41.64
C LYS A 172 7.39 4.99 -42.94
N TYR A 173 8.38 4.09 -42.84
CA TYR A 173 8.92 3.34 -43.97
C TYR A 173 8.42 1.90 -43.98
N ILE A 174 8.27 1.31 -42.78
CA ILE A 174 7.75 -0.04 -42.58
C ILE A 174 6.36 0.06 -41.97
N GLU A 175 5.34 0.10 -42.84
CA GLU A 175 3.95 0.30 -42.43
C GLU A 175 3.42 -0.87 -41.59
N THR A 176 2.66 -0.55 -40.54
CA THR A 176 1.95 -1.52 -39.70
C THR A 176 0.46 -1.53 -40.04
N LYS A 177 -0.21 -2.65 -39.80
CA LYS A 177 -1.67 -2.76 -39.93
C LYS A 177 -2.29 -3.16 -38.60
N GLY A 178 -3.14 -2.27 -38.08
CA GLY A 178 -3.95 -2.55 -36.90
C GLY A 178 -3.22 -2.42 -35.57
N PHE A 179 -1.97 -1.89 -35.57
CA PHE A 179 -1.25 -1.55 -34.35
C PHE A 179 -0.24 -0.42 -34.55
N ASP A 180 0.04 0.31 -33.47
CA ASP A 180 1.12 1.28 -33.40
C ASP A 180 2.39 0.64 -32.82
N PRO A 181 3.55 0.69 -33.49
CA PRO A 181 4.79 0.12 -33.00
C PRO A 181 5.43 1.06 -31.98
N ILE A 182 4.90 1.05 -30.77
CA ILE A 182 5.43 1.83 -29.66
C ILE A 182 6.31 0.91 -28.82
N ASP A 183 7.52 1.35 -28.48
CA ASP A 183 8.39 0.60 -27.58
C ASP A 183 7.81 0.62 -26.15
N ILE A 184 6.94 -0.37 -25.89
CA ILE A 184 6.28 -0.58 -24.60
C ILE A 184 7.15 -1.54 -23.73
N ARG A 185 8.47 -1.58 -23.95
CA ARG A 185 9.39 -2.27 -23.03
C ARG A 185 9.58 -1.42 -21.79
N PHE A 186 9.33 -1.99 -20.60
CA PHE A 186 9.85 -1.43 -19.37
C PHE A 186 11.37 -1.37 -19.48
N ARG A 187 11.97 -0.18 -19.36
CA ARG A 187 13.43 0.01 -19.56
C ARG A 187 14.22 -0.96 -18.66
N SER A 188 15.18 -1.67 -19.27
CA SER A 188 15.82 -2.88 -18.73
C SER A 188 16.63 -2.66 -17.45
N ASP A 189 17.17 -1.46 -17.25
CA ASP A 189 17.86 -1.03 -16.03
C ASP A 189 16.97 -1.02 -14.76
N SER A 190 15.66 -1.18 -14.97
CA SER A 190 14.62 -1.03 -13.96
C SER A 190 13.83 -2.31 -13.74
N VAL A 191 13.83 -3.30 -14.63
CA VAL A 191 13.02 -4.52 -14.48
C VAL A 191 13.49 -5.39 -13.30
N GLU A 192 14.79 -5.60 -13.13
CA GLU A 192 15.34 -6.35 -11.99
C GLU A 192 15.12 -5.62 -10.66
N ARG A 193 15.14 -4.28 -10.67
CA ARG A 193 14.82 -3.43 -9.52
C ARG A 193 13.33 -3.39 -9.22
N ILE A 194 12.47 -3.34 -10.24
CA ILE A 194 11.00 -3.33 -10.14
C ILE A 194 10.50 -4.69 -9.68
N VAL A 195 11.02 -5.79 -10.21
CA VAL A 195 10.72 -7.15 -9.72
C VAL A 195 11.29 -7.35 -8.31
N GLY A 196 12.45 -6.76 -7.97
CA GLY A 196 12.95 -6.76 -6.59
C GLY A 196 12.13 -5.90 -5.61
N LEU A 197 11.60 -4.76 -6.06
CA LEU A 197 10.79 -3.82 -5.26
C LEU A 197 9.33 -4.27 -5.13
N LEU A 198 8.72 -4.78 -6.20
CA LEU A 198 7.33 -5.23 -6.28
C LEU A 198 7.18 -6.73 -5.96
N GLY A 199 8.15 -7.56 -6.33
CA GLY A 199 8.14 -9.02 -6.13
C GLY A 199 8.82 -9.48 -4.84
N GLY A 200 9.51 -8.59 -4.13
CA GLY A 200 10.00 -8.85 -2.78
C GLY A 200 8.99 -8.35 -1.75
N ARG A 201 8.90 -9.03 -0.60
CA ARG A 201 8.10 -8.69 0.60
C ARG A 201 8.40 -7.30 1.22
N SER A 202 9.06 -6.40 0.49
CA SER A 202 9.69 -5.16 0.91
C SER A 202 8.79 -3.91 0.83
N LEU A 203 7.91 -3.78 -0.18
CA LEU A 203 7.00 -2.62 -0.31
C LEU A 203 5.57 -2.95 0.12
N TYR A 204 4.97 -4.00 -0.45
CA TYR A 204 3.55 -4.36 -0.21
C TYR A 204 3.38 -5.56 0.74
N GLY A 205 4.48 -6.19 1.17
CA GLY A 205 4.43 -7.37 2.05
C GLY A 205 3.68 -8.54 1.40
N ASN A 206 2.85 -9.23 2.18
CA ASN A 206 1.97 -10.32 1.73
C ASN A 206 0.52 -9.83 1.52
N ASP A 207 0.28 -8.58 1.12
CA ASP A 207 -1.08 -8.04 0.86
C ASP A 207 -1.54 -8.40 -0.57
N PRO A 208 -2.42 -9.40 -0.76
CA PRO A 208 -2.87 -9.81 -2.09
C PRO A 208 -3.84 -8.80 -2.72
N PHE A 209 -4.37 -7.85 -1.95
CA PHE A 209 -5.29 -6.81 -2.42
C PHE A 209 -4.58 -5.48 -2.71
N ALA A 210 -3.25 -5.41 -2.56
CA ALA A 210 -2.48 -4.23 -2.92
C ALA A 210 -2.75 -3.75 -4.37
N PRO A 211 -2.82 -4.63 -5.39
CA PRO A 211 -3.13 -4.18 -6.76
C PRO A 211 -4.53 -3.58 -6.90
N VAL A 212 -5.51 -4.17 -6.20
CA VAL A 212 -6.89 -3.64 -6.17
C VAL A 212 -6.90 -2.24 -5.56
N ARG A 213 -6.19 -2.04 -4.44
CA ARG A 213 -6.04 -0.72 -3.82
C ARG A 213 -5.44 0.30 -4.77
N GLU A 214 -4.33 -0.02 -5.43
CA GLU A 214 -3.66 0.91 -6.36
C GLU A 214 -4.56 1.26 -7.55
N LEU A 215 -5.28 0.29 -8.11
CA LEU A 215 -6.23 0.53 -9.20
C LEU A 215 -7.42 1.39 -8.75
N LEU A 216 -7.97 1.15 -7.55
CA LEU A 216 -9.04 2.00 -7.00
C LEU A 216 -8.58 3.44 -6.75
N GLN A 217 -7.34 3.64 -6.28
CA GLN A 217 -6.77 4.98 -6.11
C GLN A 217 -6.66 5.71 -7.45
N ASN A 218 -6.18 5.02 -8.50
CA ASN A 218 -6.09 5.59 -9.85
C ASN A 218 -7.47 5.91 -10.43
N ALA A 219 -8.45 5.02 -10.24
CA ALA A 219 -9.83 5.23 -10.66
C ALA A 219 -10.44 6.45 -9.96
N ARG A 220 -10.30 6.56 -8.63
CA ARG A 220 -10.78 7.71 -7.85
C ARG A 220 -10.18 9.02 -8.36
N ASP A 221 -8.87 9.04 -8.58
CA ASP A 221 -8.18 10.23 -9.08
C ASP A 221 -8.66 10.61 -10.50
N ALA A 222 -8.88 9.63 -11.39
CA ALA A 222 -9.39 9.87 -12.73
C ALA A 222 -10.83 10.43 -12.72
N VAL A 223 -11.69 9.90 -11.86
CA VAL A 223 -13.06 10.37 -11.63
C VAL A 223 -13.07 11.78 -11.05
N TYR A 224 -12.24 12.05 -10.03
CA TYR A 224 -12.11 13.38 -9.45
C TYR A 224 -11.68 14.43 -10.49
N LEU A 225 -10.69 14.12 -11.35
CA LEU A 225 -10.29 15.03 -12.43
C LEU A 225 -11.42 15.30 -13.43
N ARG A 226 -12.24 14.30 -13.74
CA ARG A 226 -13.41 14.49 -14.59
C ARG A 226 -14.46 15.37 -13.91
N ARG A 227 -14.72 15.15 -12.62
CA ARG A 227 -15.65 15.94 -11.80
C ARG A 227 -15.27 17.43 -11.77
N LEU A 228 -13.98 17.75 -11.70
CA LEU A 228 -13.50 19.14 -11.78
C LEU A 228 -13.88 19.82 -13.10
N LYS A 229 -13.95 19.07 -14.21
CA LYS A 229 -14.36 19.59 -15.53
C LYS A 229 -15.86 19.53 -15.77
N ASN A 230 -16.54 18.55 -15.20
CA ASN A 230 -17.97 18.35 -15.35
C ASN A 230 -18.60 17.88 -14.02
N PRO A 231 -19.04 18.82 -13.16
CA PRO A 231 -19.55 18.50 -11.83
C PRO A 231 -20.90 17.75 -11.80
N LEU A 232 -21.62 17.69 -12.93
CA LEU A 232 -22.97 17.12 -13.00
C LEU A 232 -22.99 15.63 -13.37
N ILE A 233 -21.82 14.98 -13.45
CA ILE A 233 -21.74 13.59 -13.86
C ILE A 233 -21.98 12.64 -12.70
N ASN A 234 -22.66 11.52 -12.98
CA ASN A 234 -22.85 10.43 -12.01
C ASN A 234 -21.59 9.57 -11.98
N ASP A 235 -20.74 9.81 -10.99
CA ASP A 235 -19.48 9.08 -10.82
C ASP A 235 -19.71 7.61 -10.45
N PHE A 236 -18.86 6.72 -10.97
CA PHE A 236 -18.88 5.32 -10.60
C PHE A 236 -17.52 4.64 -10.74
N ILE A 237 -17.34 3.59 -9.95
CA ILE A 237 -16.33 2.56 -10.16
C ILE A 237 -17.04 1.20 -10.18
N ASN A 238 -16.80 0.40 -11.21
CA ASN A 238 -17.34 -0.94 -11.37
C ASN A 238 -16.21 -1.96 -11.31
N ILE A 239 -16.38 -2.99 -10.50
CA ILE A 239 -15.44 -4.09 -10.35
C ILE A 239 -16.17 -5.36 -10.76
N ASP A 240 -15.62 -6.12 -11.69
CA ASP A 240 -16.23 -7.36 -12.16
C ASP A 240 -15.24 -8.51 -12.04
N LEU A 241 -15.68 -9.61 -11.44
CA LEU A 241 -14.88 -10.81 -11.23
C LEU A 241 -15.48 -11.99 -12.01
N THR A 242 -14.66 -12.60 -12.86
CA THR A 242 -14.93 -13.89 -13.51
C THR A 242 -13.97 -14.95 -12.97
N ASN A 243 -14.08 -16.20 -13.43
CA ASN A 243 -13.21 -17.29 -13.02
C ASN A 243 -11.71 -17.02 -13.29
N ASP A 244 -11.39 -16.24 -14.33
CA ASP A 244 -10.05 -16.01 -14.84
C ASP A 244 -9.66 -14.53 -14.91
N LYS A 245 -10.59 -13.60 -14.64
CA LYS A 245 -10.35 -12.16 -14.81
C LYS A 245 -10.87 -11.32 -13.66
N LEU A 246 -10.14 -10.26 -13.37
CA LEU A 246 -10.60 -9.15 -12.53
C LEU A 246 -10.59 -7.88 -13.37
N SER A 247 -11.76 -7.24 -13.52
CA SER A 247 -11.91 -5.97 -14.23
C SER A 247 -12.22 -4.84 -13.26
N ILE A 248 -11.59 -3.69 -13.44
CA ILE A 248 -11.95 -2.45 -12.75
C ILE A 248 -12.19 -1.38 -13.82
N ALA A 249 -13.37 -0.77 -13.79
CA ALA A 249 -13.79 0.27 -14.73
C ALA A 249 -14.23 1.52 -14.00
N ASP A 250 -13.77 2.67 -14.46
CA ASP A 250 -14.16 3.99 -13.97
C ASP A 250 -14.73 4.83 -15.11
N ASN A 251 -15.59 5.78 -14.77
CA ASN A 251 -15.98 6.86 -15.69
C ASN A 251 -15.14 8.11 -15.46
N GLY A 252 -13.84 7.96 -15.23
CA GLY A 252 -12.93 9.08 -15.07
C GLY A 252 -12.60 9.79 -16.38
N ILE A 253 -11.55 10.61 -16.34
CA ILE A 253 -11.15 11.45 -17.48
C ILE A 253 -10.59 10.64 -18.67
N GLY A 254 -10.15 9.41 -18.44
CA GLY A 254 -9.49 8.57 -19.45
C GLY A 254 -8.08 9.06 -19.83
N MET A 255 -7.42 8.32 -20.71
CA MET A 255 -6.06 8.60 -21.18
C MET A 255 -6.02 8.72 -22.69
N ASP A 256 -5.09 9.54 -23.19
CA ASP A 256 -4.69 9.56 -24.60
C ASP A 256 -3.37 8.80 -24.81
N LYS A 257 -2.93 8.69 -26.06
CA LYS A 257 -1.70 7.99 -26.44
C LYS A 257 -0.45 8.58 -25.78
N HIS A 258 -0.42 9.91 -25.56
CA HIS A 258 0.71 10.54 -24.89
C HIS A 258 0.76 10.14 -23.41
N ILE A 259 -0.39 10.16 -22.72
CA ILE A 259 -0.46 9.77 -21.31
C ILE A 259 -0.04 8.31 -21.10
N ILE A 260 -0.55 7.41 -21.96
CA ILE A 260 -0.19 5.99 -21.89
C ILE A 260 1.32 5.80 -22.03
N THR A 261 1.91 6.38 -23.07
CA THR A 261 3.31 6.13 -23.40
C THR A 261 4.29 6.83 -22.46
N GLN A 262 3.97 8.04 -22.00
CA GLN A 262 4.87 8.84 -21.17
C GLN A 262 4.69 8.65 -19.68
N PHE A 263 3.48 8.33 -19.19
CA PHE A 263 3.19 8.29 -17.75
C PHE A 263 2.69 6.94 -17.24
N LEU A 264 1.86 6.22 -17.99
CA LEU A 264 1.44 4.88 -17.57
C LEU A 264 2.58 3.86 -17.71
N LEU A 265 3.30 3.93 -18.84
CA LEU A 265 4.42 3.04 -19.17
C LEU A 265 5.78 3.65 -18.85
N GLY A 266 5.84 4.98 -18.70
CA GLY A 266 7.03 5.69 -18.29
C GLY A 266 7.33 5.42 -16.81
N ILE A 267 8.46 4.78 -16.52
CA ILE A 267 8.86 4.51 -15.14
C ILE A 267 9.27 5.84 -14.49
N ALA A 268 8.72 6.11 -13.29
CA ALA A 268 9.03 7.28 -12.46
C ALA A 268 8.66 8.66 -13.06
N SER A 269 7.79 8.70 -14.07
CA SER A 269 7.20 9.94 -14.59
C SER A 269 5.82 10.18 -13.97
N SER A 270 5.73 11.18 -13.10
CA SER A 270 4.46 11.58 -12.51
C SER A 270 3.71 12.52 -13.45
N TYR A 271 2.55 12.09 -13.94
CA TYR A 271 1.65 12.95 -14.72
C TYR A 271 1.29 14.23 -13.96
N TRP A 272 1.14 14.11 -12.64
CA TRP A 272 0.76 15.18 -11.71
C TRP A 272 1.73 16.37 -11.71
N SER A 273 3.01 16.14 -12.00
CA SER A 273 4.04 17.20 -12.10
C SER A 273 4.32 17.66 -13.53
N SER A 274 3.61 17.11 -14.52
CA SER A 274 3.83 17.48 -15.91
C SER A 274 3.29 18.87 -16.19
N LYS A 275 3.96 19.61 -17.08
CA LYS A 275 3.48 20.92 -17.54
C LYS A 275 2.05 20.84 -18.10
N GLY A 276 1.75 19.80 -18.87
CA GLY A 276 0.41 19.60 -19.43
C GLY A 276 -0.67 19.44 -18.36
N PHE A 277 -0.39 18.75 -17.25
CA PHE A 277 -1.32 18.64 -16.14
C PHE A 277 -1.55 19.99 -15.44
N ILE A 278 -0.47 20.70 -15.12
CA ILE A 278 -0.53 22.01 -14.45
C ILE A 278 -1.29 23.02 -15.32
N ASP A 279 -1.07 23.02 -16.63
CA ASP A 279 -1.76 23.89 -17.56
C ASP A 279 -3.27 23.55 -17.66
N GLU A 280 -3.65 22.28 -17.46
CA GLU A 280 -5.03 21.81 -17.61
C GLU A 280 -5.88 21.88 -16.32
N PHE A 281 -5.27 21.65 -15.15
CA PHE A 281 -5.98 21.55 -13.86
C PHE A 281 -5.42 22.45 -12.76
N GLY A 282 -4.24 23.05 -12.96
CA GLY A 282 -3.52 23.80 -11.93
C GLY A 282 -2.64 22.91 -11.04
N SER A 283 -1.87 23.55 -10.15
CA SER A 283 -0.94 22.86 -9.23
C SER A 283 -1.60 22.28 -7.97
N ASP A 284 -2.77 22.79 -7.59
CA ASP A 284 -3.35 22.58 -6.25
C ASP A 284 -4.41 21.46 -6.24
N VAL A 285 -4.32 20.52 -7.19
CA VAL A 285 -5.28 19.43 -7.33
C VAL A 285 -5.02 18.33 -6.31
N SER A 286 -6.06 17.95 -5.56
CA SER A 286 -5.95 16.88 -4.55
C SER A 286 -6.03 15.48 -5.18
N HIS A 287 -4.87 14.86 -5.43
CA HIS A 287 -4.75 13.49 -5.96
C HIS A 287 -4.10 12.53 -4.96
N VAL A 288 -4.44 11.24 -5.02
CA VAL A 288 -3.84 10.19 -4.18
C VAL A 288 -2.48 9.76 -4.74
N GLY A 289 -2.35 9.53 -6.06
CA GLY A 289 -1.13 9.09 -6.75
C GLY A 289 0.05 10.08 -6.67
N LYS A 290 1.29 9.64 -6.40
CA LYS A 290 2.49 10.53 -6.32
C LYS A 290 3.71 10.03 -7.08
N PHE A 291 3.94 8.71 -7.09
CA PHE A 291 5.21 8.11 -7.52
C PHE A 291 5.19 7.43 -8.90
N GLY A 292 4.02 7.27 -9.52
CA GLY A 292 3.89 6.69 -10.88
C GLY A 292 4.22 5.20 -10.99
N ILE A 293 4.44 4.48 -9.88
CA ILE A 293 4.81 3.05 -9.88
C ILE A 293 3.66 2.11 -9.46
N GLY A 294 2.56 2.65 -8.91
CA GLY A 294 1.47 1.85 -8.32
C GLY A 294 0.76 0.94 -9.32
N PHE A 295 0.66 1.35 -10.59
CA PHE A 295 0.08 0.52 -11.65
C PHE A 295 0.82 -0.81 -11.81
N LEU A 296 2.14 -0.86 -11.62
CA LEU A 296 2.93 -2.08 -11.83
C LEU A 296 2.60 -3.20 -10.82
N SER A 297 1.95 -2.89 -9.71
CA SER A 297 1.49 -3.89 -8.73
C SER A 297 0.53 -4.92 -9.35
N VAL A 298 -0.15 -4.61 -10.46
CA VAL A 298 -1.04 -5.55 -11.16
C VAL A 298 -0.32 -6.82 -11.64
N PHE A 299 0.98 -6.73 -11.93
CA PHE A 299 1.80 -7.87 -12.32
C PHE A 299 2.06 -8.86 -11.18
N MET A 300 1.69 -8.52 -9.94
CA MET A 300 1.70 -9.47 -8.81
C MET A 300 0.61 -10.55 -8.95
N ILE A 301 -0.48 -10.25 -9.66
CA ILE A 301 -1.67 -11.11 -9.72
C ILE A 301 -2.06 -11.54 -11.15
N ALA A 302 -1.53 -10.86 -12.17
CA ALA A 302 -1.82 -11.13 -13.58
C ALA A 302 -0.57 -10.96 -14.46
N ASN A 303 -0.40 -11.86 -15.43
CA ASN A 303 0.63 -11.70 -16.46
C ASN A 303 0.11 -10.90 -17.64
N ASP A 304 -1.11 -11.19 -18.10
CA ASP A 304 -1.72 -10.47 -19.21
C ASP A 304 -2.69 -9.40 -18.70
N ILE A 305 -2.64 -8.23 -19.32
CA ILE A 305 -3.45 -7.06 -18.95
C ILE A 305 -4.01 -6.43 -20.21
N GLU A 306 -5.30 -6.10 -20.20
CA GLU A 306 -5.95 -5.30 -21.24
C GLU A 306 -6.49 -4.01 -20.64
N ILE A 307 -6.13 -2.86 -21.22
CA ILE A 307 -6.58 -1.54 -20.79
C ILE A 307 -7.31 -0.88 -21.95
N ARG A 308 -8.60 -0.64 -21.76
CA ARG A 308 -9.42 0.15 -22.67
C ARG A 308 -9.66 1.51 -22.06
N THR A 309 -9.36 2.58 -22.77
CA THR A 309 -9.47 3.94 -22.21
C THR A 309 -9.90 4.92 -23.28
N GLN A 310 -10.76 5.86 -22.91
CA GLN A 310 -11.20 6.92 -23.77
C GLN A 310 -11.20 8.24 -23.02
N ARG A 311 -10.37 9.16 -23.51
CA ARG A 311 -10.40 10.56 -23.10
C ARG A 311 -11.40 11.32 -23.96
N HIS A 312 -12.09 12.31 -23.38
CA HIS A 312 -13.07 13.12 -24.11
C HIS A 312 -12.44 13.70 -25.40
N ASN A 313 -13.16 13.63 -26.52
CA ASN A 313 -12.70 14.04 -27.87
C ASN A 313 -11.43 13.34 -28.39
N ASN A 314 -11.03 12.20 -27.80
CA ASN A 314 -9.92 11.38 -28.28
C ASN A 314 -10.43 10.00 -28.76
N PRO A 315 -9.68 9.31 -29.64
CA PRO A 315 -10.02 7.95 -30.04
C PRO A 315 -10.03 7.01 -28.82
N LEU A 316 -10.87 5.98 -28.87
CA LEU A 316 -10.84 4.89 -27.91
C LEU A 316 -9.56 4.08 -28.13
N LEU A 317 -8.78 3.89 -27.08
CA LEU A 317 -7.52 3.16 -27.13
C LEU A 317 -7.65 1.82 -26.43
N ASN A 318 -7.01 0.80 -26.99
CA ASN A 318 -6.84 -0.51 -26.38
C ASN A 318 -5.34 -0.84 -26.26
N LEU A 319 -4.85 -0.97 -25.03
CA LEU A 319 -3.49 -1.37 -24.70
C LEU A 319 -3.50 -2.80 -24.17
N LYS A 320 -2.74 -3.69 -24.79
CA LYS A 320 -2.48 -5.05 -24.30
C LYS A 320 -1.05 -5.15 -23.81
N LEU A 321 -0.86 -5.66 -22.59
CA LEU A 321 0.44 -5.92 -21.99
C LEU A 321 0.56 -7.42 -21.71
N LYS A 322 1.69 -8.02 -22.08
CA LYS A 322 2.00 -9.45 -21.86
C LYS A 322 3.21 -9.58 -20.95
N GLY A 323 3.01 -9.63 -19.64
CA GLY A 323 4.07 -9.77 -18.65
C GLY A 323 5.00 -8.56 -18.54
N VAL A 324 5.87 -8.58 -17.52
CA VAL A 324 6.84 -7.51 -17.27
C VAL A 324 7.99 -7.63 -18.26
N GLY A 325 8.22 -6.57 -19.05
CA GLY A 325 9.38 -6.42 -19.94
C GLY A 325 9.18 -6.93 -21.37
N GLN A 326 8.03 -7.56 -21.66
CA GLN A 326 7.67 -7.88 -23.05
C GLN A 326 7.00 -6.69 -23.72
N ARG A 327 6.89 -6.74 -25.05
CA ARG A 327 6.31 -5.68 -25.85
C ARG A 327 4.79 -5.67 -25.71
N GLY A 328 4.23 -4.50 -25.35
CA GLY A 328 2.80 -4.25 -25.40
C GLY A 328 2.30 -3.89 -26.80
N GLU A 329 0.98 -3.88 -26.96
CA GLU A 329 0.28 -3.55 -28.21
C GLU A 329 -0.68 -2.40 -27.93
N LEU A 330 -0.53 -1.26 -28.60
CA LEU A 330 -1.48 -0.13 -28.49
C LEU A 330 -2.19 0.08 -29.83
N ASN A 331 -3.51 -0.02 -29.80
CA ASN A 331 -4.36 0.09 -30.98
C ASN A 331 -5.51 1.07 -30.73
N GLU A 332 -5.90 1.81 -31.76
CA GLU A 332 -7.20 2.47 -31.78
C GLU A 332 -8.30 1.41 -31.95
N SER A 333 -9.33 1.49 -31.12
CA SER A 333 -10.48 0.58 -31.16
C SER A 333 -11.74 1.35 -31.51
N THR A 334 -12.63 0.72 -32.27
CA THR A 334 -13.97 1.23 -32.53
C THR A 334 -14.97 0.60 -31.57
N GLY A 335 -15.98 1.35 -31.13
CA GLY A 335 -17.08 0.83 -30.31
C GLY A 335 -17.67 1.88 -29.38
N ASN A 336 -18.85 1.59 -28.83
CA ASN A 336 -19.44 2.40 -27.77
C ASN A 336 -18.69 2.11 -26.47
N PHE A 337 -17.88 3.06 -26.04
CA PHE A 337 -17.24 3.09 -24.73
C PHE A 337 -17.53 4.48 -24.17
N GLU A 338 -17.83 4.58 -22.88
CA GLU A 338 -17.97 5.89 -22.25
C GLU A 338 -16.60 6.43 -21.86
N THR A 339 -16.42 7.75 -21.81
CA THR A 339 -15.17 8.34 -21.30
C THR A 339 -14.80 7.72 -19.96
N GLY A 340 -13.55 7.33 -19.80
CA GLY A 340 -13.08 6.58 -18.63
C GLY A 340 -12.03 5.55 -18.98
N THR A 341 -11.80 4.62 -18.06
CA THR A 341 -10.83 3.52 -18.25
C THR A 341 -11.41 2.21 -17.72
N LYS A 342 -11.17 1.11 -18.43
CA LYS A 342 -11.41 -0.26 -17.98
C LYS A 342 -10.10 -1.03 -18.05
N ILE A 343 -9.62 -1.52 -16.91
CA ILE A 343 -8.45 -2.39 -16.79
C ILE A 343 -8.96 -3.80 -16.51
N THR A 344 -8.53 -4.77 -17.34
CA THR A 344 -8.86 -6.19 -17.21
C THR A 344 -7.57 -6.96 -16.96
N LEU A 345 -7.50 -7.62 -15.81
CA LEU A 345 -6.37 -8.43 -15.36
C LEU A 345 -6.69 -9.91 -15.60
N PHE A 346 -5.82 -10.63 -16.31
CA PHE A 346 -5.95 -12.07 -16.51
C PHE A 346 -5.17 -12.80 -15.40
N LEU A 347 -5.90 -13.39 -14.45
CA LEU A 347 -5.37 -13.84 -13.17
C LEU A 347 -4.50 -15.10 -13.32
N ASN A 348 -3.33 -15.10 -12.67
CA ASN A 348 -2.35 -16.20 -12.80
C ASN A 348 -2.73 -17.48 -12.04
N SER A 349 -3.54 -17.38 -10.97
CA SER A 349 -4.03 -18.51 -10.13
C SER A 349 -4.69 -18.07 -8.82
N ILE A 350 -4.71 -16.76 -8.50
CA ILE A 350 -5.24 -16.27 -7.23
C ILE A 350 -6.77 -16.37 -7.24
N GLY A 351 -7.30 -17.23 -6.36
CA GLY A 351 -8.74 -17.41 -6.15
C GLY A 351 -9.34 -16.29 -5.32
N PHE A 352 -9.57 -15.12 -5.92
CA PHE A 352 -10.47 -14.14 -5.32
C PHE A 352 -11.89 -14.69 -5.35
N SER A 353 -12.62 -14.53 -4.25
CA SER A 353 -14.08 -14.64 -4.26
C SER A 353 -14.69 -13.25 -4.21
N VAL A 354 -15.88 -13.07 -4.79
CA VAL A 354 -16.66 -11.81 -4.71
C VAL A 354 -16.83 -11.36 -3.27
N GLU A 355 -17.06 -12.30 -2.35
CA GLU A 355 -17.21 -12.01 -0.92
C GLU A 355 -15.89 -11.50 -0.31
N SER A 356 -14.76 -12.15 -0.60
CA SER A 356 -13.44 -11.71 -0.11
C SER A 356 -13.08 -10.33 -0.64
N LEU A 357 -13.36 -10.06 -1.91
CA LEU A 357 -13.11 -8.79 -2.57
C LEU A 357 -14.00 -7.68 -1.97
N THR A 358 -15.28 -7.96 -1.75
CA THR A 358 -16.22 -7.03 -1.11
C THR A 358 -15.77 -6.64 0.30
N LYS A 359 -15.38 -7.63 1.11
CA LYS A 359 -14.86 -7.40 2.47
C LYS A 359 -13.58 -6.56 2.44
N ALA A 360 -12.66 -6.87 1.53
CA ALA A 360 -11.41 -6.13 1.38
C ALA A 360 -11.67 -4.68 0.94
N ILE A 361 -12.51 -4.45 -0.06
CA ILE A 361 -12.83 -3.11 -0.56
C ILE A 361 -13.51 -2.26 0.52
N LYS A 362 -14.42 -2.84 1.30
CA LYS A 362 -15.06 -2.14 2.44
C LYS A 362 -14.04 -1.61 3.45
N VAL A 363 -12.90 -2.28 3.60
CA VAL A 363 -11.80 -1.80 4.46
C VAL A 363 -10.89 -0.85 3.70
N ILE A 364 -10.49 -1.20 2.47
CA ILE A 364 -9.51 -0.44 1.67
C ILE A 364 -10.03 0.96 1.32
N ALA A 365 -11.31 1.08 1.00
CA ALA A 365 -11.95 2.28 0.46
C ALA A 365 -13.21 2.65 1.26
N ALA A 366 -13.20 2.46 2.59
CA ALA A 366 -14.37 2.67 3.42
C ALA A 366 -14.97 4.08 3.29
N MET A 367 -14.11 5.10 3.13
CA MET A 367 -14.50 6.51 3.11
C MET A 367 -14.34 7.14 1.71
N ILE A 368 -14.38 6.32 0.65
CA ILE A 368 -14.33 6.82 -0.73
C ILE A 368 -15.63 7.58 -1.06
N ASP A 369 -15.49 8.68 -1.79
CA ASP A 369 -16.56 9.59 -2.19
C ASP A 369 -17.15 9.25 -3.58
N ILE A 370 -17.02 7.99 -4.00
CA ILE A 370 -17.47 7.47 -5.29
C ILE A 370 -18.10 6.10 -5.06
N PRO A 371 -19.33 5.84 -5.55
CA PRO A 371 -19.96 4.54 -5.38
C PRO A 371 -19.19 3.44 -6.13
N ILE A 372 -19.05 2.29 -5.49
CA ILE A 372 -18.37 1.11 -6.06
C ILE A 372 -19.39 -0.02 -6.24
N SER A 373 -19.58 -0.47 -7.49
CA SER A 373 -20.35 -1.68 -7.79
C SER A 373 -19.41 -2.88 -7.93
N ILE A 374 -19.77 -4.00 -7.32
CA ILE A 374 -19.02 -5.26 -7.39
C ILE A 374 -19.92 -6.32 -8.02
N SER A 375 -19.47 -6.84 -9.15
CA SER A 375 -20.20 -7.76 -10.01
C SER A 375 -19.47 -9.11 -10.13
N LYS A 376 -20.26 -10.15 -10.40
CA LYS A 376 -19.79 -11.48 -10.77
C LYS A 376 -20.33 -11.80 -12.15
N GLU A 377 -19.44 -12.03 -13.11
CA GLU A 377 -19.84 -12.36 -14.49
C GLU A 377 -20.85 -11.34 -15.08
N GLY A 378 -20.68 -10.05 -14.76
CA GLY A 378 -21.55 -8.96 -15.19
C GLY A 378 -22.79 -8.71 -14.33
N GLU A 379 -23.13 -9.59 -13.39
CA GLU A 379 -24.25 -9.40 -12.48
C GLU A 379 -23.80 -8.67 -11.20
N THR A 380 -24.37 -7.51 -10.89
CA THR A 380 -24.05 -6.75 -9.67
C THR A 380 -24.52 -7.50 -8.43
N ILE A 381 -23.58 -7.93 -7.59
CA ILE A 381 -23.84 -8.66 -6.34
C ILE A 381 -23.86 -7.70 -5.14
N HIS A 382 -22.94 -6.73 -5.13
CA HIS A 382 -22.82 -5.77 -4.05
C HIS A 382 -22.64 -4.36 -4.60
N LYS A 383 -23.22 -3.39 -3.89
CA LYS A 383 -22.99 -1.97 -4.15
C LYS A 383 -22.55 -1.31 -2.85
N LEU A 384 -21.40 -0.66 -2.89
CA LEU A 384 -20.91 0.21 -1.83
C LEU A 384 -21.33 1.63 -2.21
N GLU A 385 -22.38 2.13 -1.57
CA GLU A 385 -22.75 3.54 -1.69
C GLU A 385 -21.66 4.42 -1.09
N ASP A 386 -21.59 5.66 -1.58
CA ASP A 386 -20.84 6.71 -0.90
C ASP A 386 -21.38 6.89 0.54
N ASP A 387 -20.49 7.21 1.47
CA ASP A 387 -20.84 7.41 2.88
C ASP A 387 -21.59 6.24 3.57
N TRP A 388 -21.47 5.00 3.07
CA TRP A 388 -22.08 3.82 3.70
C TRP A 388 -21.71 3.71 5.20
N TRP A 389 -20.50 4.14 5.57
CA TRP A 389 -19.99 4.14 6.93
C TRP A 389 -20.72 5.11 7.86
N LYS A 390 -21.36 6.17 7.33
CA LYS A 390 -22.24 7.08 8.08
C LYS A 390 -23.62 6.45 8.30
N ASN A 391 -24.13 5.77 7.27
CA ASN A 391 -25.53 5.35 7.21
C ASN A 391 -25.80 3.94 7.77
N VAL A 392 -24.76 3.11 7.91
CA VAL A 392 -24.88 1.76 8.48
C VAL A 392 -25.24 1.81 9.98
N SER A 393 -26.04 0.85 10.46
CA SER A 393 -26.35 0.74 11.89
C SER A 393 -25.09 0.59 12.73
N GLN A 394 -25.13 1.08 13.97
CA GLN A 394 -23.97 1.02 14.87
C GLN A 394 -23.47 -0.41 15.10
N GLU A 395 -24.37 -1.38 15.27
CA GLU A 395 -24.01 -2.79 15.44
C GLU A 395 -23.19 -3.33 14.25
N ASN A 396 -23.63 -3.03 13.02
CA ASN A 396 -22.93 -3.42 11.81
C ASN A 396 -21.61 -2.66 11.65
N PHE A 397 -21.54 -1.39 12.07
CA PHE A 397 -20.29 -0.61 12.11
C PHE A 397 -19.28 -1.18 13.10
N ILE A 398 -19.70 -1.52 14.32
CA ILE A 398 -18.86 -2.18 15.34
C ILE A 398 -18.40 -3.54 14.82
N THR A 399 -19.28 -4.31 14.17
CA THR A 399 -18.92 -5.59 13.55
C THR A 399 -17.86 -5.42 12.46
N PHE A 400 -17.97 -4.36 11.65
CA PHE A 400 -16.92 -3.97 10.69
C PHE A 400 -15.60 -3.66 11.39
N LEU A 401 -15.60 -2.85 12.45
CA LEU A 401 -14.41 -2.51 13.25
C LEU A 401 -13.81 -3.72 13.98
N LYS A 402 -14.59 -4.74 14.37
CA LYS A 402 -14.05 -5.96 14.96
C LYS A 402 -13.36 -6.85 13.92
N ASN A 403 -13.88 -6.84 12.68
CA ASN A 403 -13.46 -7.77 11.62
C ASN A 403 -12.51 -7.15 10.58
N TRP A 404 -12.14 -5.87 10.67
CA TRP A 404 -11.39 -5.18 9.61
C TRP A 404 -10.08 -5.89 9.21
N ARG A 405 -9.34 -6.47 10.18
CA ARG A 405 -8.07 -7.18 9.91
C ARG A 405 -8.28 -8.44 9.08
N ILE A 406 -9.33 -9.19 9.38
CA ILE A 406 -9.72 -10.43 8.68
C ILE A 406 -10.34 -10.10 7.32
N ASN A 407 -11.06 -8.99 7.24
CA ASN A 407 -11.64 -8.52 5.98
C ASN A 407 -10.56 -8.01 5.01
N ARG A 408 -9.45 -7.46 5.53
CA ARG A 408 -8.35 -6.94 4.72
C ARG A 408 -7.39 -8.02 4.20
N PHE A 409 -7.14 -9.08 4.96
CA PHE A 409 -6.24 -10.15 4.56
C PHE A 409 -7.01 -11.47 4.42
N PRO A 410 -6.91 -12.19 3.28
CA PRO A 410 -7.51 -13.50 3.17
C PRO A 410 -6.71 -14.47 4.04
N ILE A 411 -7.16 -14.65 5.27
CA ILE A 411 -6.65 -15.66 6.18
C ILE A 411 -7.33 -16.99 5.81
N GLU A 412 -6.56 -18.07 5.67
CA GLU A 412 -7.10 -19.43 5.53
C GLU A 412 -8.17 -19.68 6.61
N GLU A 413 -9.30 -20.29 6.24
CA GLU A 413 -10.48 -20.43 7.10
C GLU A 413 -10.15 -21.07 8.46
N ASN A 414 -9.25 -22.04 8.44
CA ASN A 414 -8.70 -22.81 9.57
C ASN A 414 -7.89 -21.94 10.55
N ARG A 415 -7.41 -20.78 10.10
CA ARG A 415 -6.65 -19.81 10.89
C ARG A 415 -7.50 -18.60 11.28
N LYS A 416 -8.67 -18.38 10.66
CA LYS A 416 -9.58 -17.29 11.03
C LYS A 416 -10.07 -17.43 12.47
N GLU A 417 -10.54 -18.61 12.86
CA GLU A 417 -11.01 -18.86 14.23
C GLU A 417 -9.87 -18.65 15.25
N LYS A 418 -8.68 -19.17 14.96
CA LYS A 418 -7.50 -18.97 15.81
C LYS A 418 -7.10 -17.49 15.90
N TYR A 419 -7.20 -16.74 14.80
CA TYR A 419 -6.89 -15.31 14.78
C TYR A 419 -7.94 -14.48 15.51
N ILE A 420 -9.23 -14.72 15.29
CA ILE A 420 -10.33 -14.10 16.04
C ILE A 420 -10.12 -14.36 17.52
N TYR A 421 -9.91 -15.61 17.89
CA TYR A 421 -9.63 -16.02 19.25
C TYR A 421 -8.38 -15.35 19.84
N GLU A 422 -7.27 -15.28 19.09
CA GLU A 422 -6.03 -14.61 19.53
C GLU A 422 -6.20 -13.08 19.62
N TYR A 423 -6.99 -12.46 18.75
CA TYR A 423 -7.30 -11.03 18.76
C TYR A 423 -8.22 -10.68 19.94
N GLU A 424 -9.33 -11.41 20.12
CA GLU A 424 -10.22 -11.34 21.30
C GLU A 424 -9.44 -11.58 22.59
N ARG A 425 -8.49 -12.52 22.57
CA ARG A 425 -7.60 -12.79 23.69
C ARG A 425 -6.55 -11.68 23.88
N SER A 426 -6.07 -11.03 22.82
CA SER A 426 -5.12 -9.90 22.87
C SER A 426 -5.76 -8.60 23.36
N LEU A 427 -7.08 -8.45 23.13
CA LEU A 427 -7.94 -7.46 23.78
C LEU A 427 -8.19 -7.80 25.27
N ASN A 428 -7.57 -8.88 25.77
CA ASN A 428 -7.60 -9.34 27.16
C ASN A 428 -9.02 -9.51 27.72
N ASN A 429 -9.62 -10.67 27.44
CA ASN A 429 -10.33 -11.51 28.42
C ASN A 429 -11.27 -10.81 29.43
N LYS A 430 -11.99 -9.76 29.00
CA LYS A 430 -13.08 -9.12 29.75
C LYS A 430 -13.99 -8.38 28.76
N TYR A 431 -14.64 -9.12 27.87
CA TYR A 431 -15.95 -8.69 27.39
C TYR A 431 -16.85 -8.66 28.62
N THR A 432 -17.29 -7.47 29.01
CA THR A 432 -18.38 -7.34 29.98
C THR A 432 -19.70 -7.59 29.25
N GLU A 433 -20.71 -8.07 29.98
CA GLU A 433 -22.07 -8.32 29.46
C GLU A 433 -22.72 -7.08 28.82
N PHE A 434 -22.10 -5.90 28.95
CA PHE A 434 -22.61 -4.58 28.57
C PHE A 434 -22.05 -4.02 27.24
N GLU A 435 -21.13 -4.73 26.55
CA GLU A 435 -20.66 -4.33 25.20
C GLU A 435 -21.66 -4.64 24.08
N ASN A 436 -22.75 -5.35 24.37
CA ASN A 436 -23.84 -5.63 23.42
C ASN A 436 -24.87 -4.48 23.34
N GLU A 437 -24.61 -3.36 24.02
CA GLU A 437 -25.48 -2.18 23.99
C GLU A 437 -24.97 -1.09 23.04
N ILE A 438 -25.86 -0.15 22.72
CA ILE A 438 -25.55 1.03 21.90
C ILE A 438 -24.50 1.87 22.62
N GLN A 439 -23.30 1.93 22.06
CA GLN A 439 -22.19 2.74 22.56
C GLN A 439 -22.42 4.22 22.19
N PRO A 440 -22.02 5.17 23.04
CA PRO A 440 -21.92 6.57 22.63
C PRO A 440 -21.17 6.74 21.31
N GLU A 441 -21.84 7.29 20.30
CA GLU A 441 -21.23 7.55 18.99
C GLU A 441 -21.31 9.01 18.56
N HIS A 442 -20.34 9.41 17.75
CA HIS A 442 -20.32 10.67 17.02
C HIS A 442 -20.03 10.38 15.56
N ILE A 443 -20.83 10.97 14.68
CA ILE A 443 -20.68 10.88 13.22
C ILE A 443 -20.51 12.31 12.73
N SER A 444 -19.39 12.58 12.07
CA SER A 444 -19.09 13.84 11.41
C SER A 444 -18.88 13.61 9.91
N GLU A 445 -18.49 14.65 9.18
CA GLU A 445 -18.10 14.52 7.77
C GLU A 445 -16.80 13.72 7.58
N SER A 446 -15.86 13.83 8.52
CA SER A 446 -14.52 13.26 8.40
C SER A 446 -14.25 12.09 9.33
N TYR A 447 -15.16 11.72 10.22
CA TYR A 447 -14.98 10.57 11.10
C TYR A 447 -16.30 9.99 11.64
N ARG A 448 -16.25 8.70 12.01
CA ARG A 448 -17.26 8.07 12.85
C ARG A 448 -16.57 7.32 13.96
N ILE A 449 -16.87 7.69 15.19
CA ILE A 449 -16.21 7.17 16.38
C ILE A 449 -17.25 6.70 17.38
N VAL A 450 -16.99 5.54 17.98
CA VAL A 450 -17.73 4.96 19.10
C VAL A 450 -16.83 4.94 20.34
N SER A 451 -17.42 5.14 21.52
CA SER A 451 -16.67 5.03 22.77
C SER A 451 -16.39 3.57 23.11
N SER A 452 -15.15 3.24 23.48
CA SER A 452 -14.76 1.89 23.87
C SER A 452 -14.02 1.88 25.21
N ILE A 453 -14.61 1.22 26.21
CA ILE A 453 -14.00 1.04 27.54
C ILE A 453 -12.76 0.14 27.47
N ASN A 454 -12.78 -0.87 26.60
CA ASN A 454 -11.66 -1.81 26.43
C ASN A 454 -10.59 -1.30 25.45
N GLY A 455 -10.79 -0.09 24.89
CA GLY A 455 -10.01 0.43 23.77
C GLY A 455 -10.41 -0.22 22.45
N GLY A 456 -9.96 0.36 21.35
CA GLY A 456 -10.23 -0.18 20.03
C GLY A 456 -9.30 0.36 18.96
N ASP A 457 -9.43 -0.21 17.77
CA ASP A 457 -8.67 0.26 16.62
C ASP A 457 -9.37 1.50 16.04
N LEU A 458 -8.63 2.60 15.95
CA LEU A 458 -8.95 3.74 15.10
C LEU A 458 -8.33 3.50 13.72
N LEU A 459 -9.16 3.30 12.71
CA LEU A 459 -8.73 3.11 11.33
C LEU A 459 -8.55 4.48 10.68
N ILE A 460 -7.34 4.75 10.21
CA ILE A 460 -6.98 6.04 9.61
C ILE A 460 -7.03 5.92 8.10
N TYR A 461 -7.79 6.82 7.51
CA TYR A 461 -7.96 7.00 6.09
C TYR A 461 -7.35 8.32 5.64
N SER A 462 -6.93 8.37 4.38
CA SER A 462 -6.63 9.62 3.70
C SER A 462 -7.23 9.57 2.31
N LYS A 463 -7.98 10.61 1.94
CA LYS A 463 -8.71 10.68 0.65
C LYS A 463 -9.58 9.45 0.40
N GLY A 464 -10.18 8.92 1.46
CA GLY A 464 -11.06 7.75 1.41
C GLY A 464 -10.39 6.38 1.47
N PHE A 465 -9.05 6.32 1.42
CA PHE A 465 -8.30 5.06 1.42
C PHE A 465 -7.64 4.74 2.75
N PHE A 466 -7.69 3.48 3.17
CA PHE A 466 -7.08 3.00 4.40
C PHE A 466 -5.56 3.13 4.36
N ILE A 467 -4.99 3.69 5.42
CA ILE A 467 -3.54 3.84 5.60
C ILE A 467 -3.05 2.86 6.68
N GLN A 468 -3.50 3.06 7.92
CA GLN A 468 -3.05 2.30 9.07
C GLN A 468 -4.13 2.26 10.16
N SER A 469 -3.95 1.39 11.14
CA SER A 469 -4.75 1.34 12.37
C SER A 469 -3.91 1.76 13.56
N VAL A 470 -4.48 2.52 14.49
CA VAL A 470 -3.84 2.86 15.78
C VAL A 470 -4.77 2.48 16.91
N GLN A 471 -4.22 1.87 17.95
CA GLN A 471 -4.97 1.56 19.15
C GLN A 471 -4.98 2.78 20.06
N LEU A 472 -6.19 3.29 20.32
CA LEU A 472 -6.39 4.41 21.23
C LEU A 472 -7.35 3.97 22.35
N LYS A 473 -7.04 4.38 23.57
CA LYS A 473 -7.90 4.13 24.72
C LYS A 473 -9.14 5.02 24.64
N GLY A 474 -10.30 4.48 25.02
CA GLY A 474 -11.57 5.23 25.04
C GLY A 474 -12.29 5.33 23.70
N ILE A 475 -11.65 5.06 22.56
CA ILE A 475 -12.32 5.22 21.26
C ILE A 475 -12.01 4.08 20.29
N ALA A 476 -12.97 3.79 19.41
CA ALA A 476 -12.80 2.95 18.24
C ALA A 476 -13.55 3.60 17.07
N GLY A 477 -13.09 3.45 15.84
CA GLY A 477 -13.75 4.13 14.74
C GLY A 477 -12.96 4.22 13.46
N ILE A 478 -13.41 5.11 12.59
CA ILE A 478 -12.71 5.49 11.38
C ILE A 478 -12.56 7.01 11.33
N ILE A 479 -11.44 7.49 10.80
CA ILE A 479 -11.16 8.91 10.58
C ILE A 479 -10.49 9.11 9.24
N ASN A 480 -10.96 10.07 8.45
CA ASN A 480 -10.30 10.57 7.25
C ASN A 480 -9.54 11.85 7.59
N ILE A 481 -8.22 11.83 7.41
CA ILE A 481 -7.37 13.00 7.64
C ILE A 481 -6.86 13.50 6.29
N ASP A 482 -7.21 14.74 5.99
CA ASP A 482 -6.74 15.42 4.79
C ASP A 482 -5.33 15.99 5.03
N ASN A 483 -4.43 15.77 4.07
CA ASN A 483 -3.03 16.23 4.06
C ASN A 483 -2.08 15.57 5.08
N ILE A 484 -1.88 14.27 4.92
CA ILE A 484 -0.86 13.50 5.66
C ILE A 484 0.42 13.30 4.83
N GLU A 485 1.58 13.36 5.49
CA GLU A 485 2.82 12.77 4.97
C GLU A 485 2.87 11.25 5.22
N LEU A 486 2.97 10.49 4.13
CA LEU A 486 2.97 9.02 4.13
C LEU A 486 4.32 8.48 3.64
N ASP A 487 4.63 7.25 4.03
CA ASP A 487 5.74 6.49 3.45
C ASP A 487 5.49 6.12 1.97
N ALA A 488 6.54 5.64 1.27
CA ALA A 488 6.47 5.32 -0.15
C ALA A 488 5.42 4.24 -0.49
N ALA A 489 5.20 3.30 0.42
CA ALA A 489 4.22 2.21 0.29
C ALA A 489 2.80 2.60 0.75
N ARG A 490 2.63 3.81 1.30
CA ARG A 490 1.36 4.37 1.81
C ARG A 490 0.73 3.53 2.91
N GLY A 491 1.56 2.82 3.66
CA GLY A 491 1.15 1.96 4.77
C GLY A 491 1.32 2.60 6.14
N LYS A 492 2.01 3.75 6.23
CA LYS A 492 2.31 4.38 7.52
C LYS A 492 2.33 5.91 7.47
N LEU A 493 1.79 6.51 8.53
CA LEU A 493 1.89 7.94 8.85
C LEU A 493 3.32 8.31 9.29
N LEU A 494 3.86 9.40 8.72
CA LEU A 494 5.15 9.96 9.13
C LEU A 494 5.02 10.97 10.28
N SER A 495 3.92 11.74 10.32
CA SER A 495 3.66 12.73 11.35
C SER A 495 2.15 12.94 11.56
N ALA A 496 1.64 12.68 12.77
CA ALA A 496 0.32 13.12 13.24
C ALA A 496 0.25 13.09 14.77
N ASP A 497 -0.41 14.09 15.36
CA ASP A 497 -0.72 14.12 16.79
C ASP A 497 -2.09 13.48 17.05
N LEU A 498 -2.09 12.15 17.11
CA LEU A 498 -3.31 11.35 17.29
C LEU A 498 -3.89 11.47 18.70
N GLU A 499 -3.08 11.82 19.70
CA GLU A 499 -3.55 12.01 21.08
C GLU A 499 -4.39 13.28 21.20
N ARG A 500 -3.99 14.35 20.53
CA ARG A 500 -4.83 15.56 20.45
C ARG A 500 -6.19 15.25 19.81
N THR A 501 -6.20 14.55 18.68
CA THR A 501 -7.45 14.13 18.03
C THR A 501 -8.33 13.29 18.98
N ARG A 502 -7.72 12.41 19.77
CA ARG A 502 -8.44 11.61 20.78
C ARG A 502 -9.12 12.50 21.82
N VAL A 503 -8.41 13.49 22.36
CA VAL A 503 -8.95 14.43 23.37
C VAL A 503 -10.11 15.25 22.80
N ASP A 504 -9.97 15.76 21.58
CA ASP A 504 -11.00 16.57 20.93
C ASP A 504 -12.29 15.76 20.75
N VAL A 505 -12.19 14.53 20.22
CA VAL A 505 -13.34 13.63 20.02
C VAL A 505 -14.00 13.22 21.33
N LEU A 506 -13.20 12.88 22.35
CA LEU A 506 -13.74 12.51 23.67
C LEU A 506 -14.52 13.68 24.29
N THR A 507 -14.02 14.91 24.13
CA THR A 507 -14.71 16.12 24.58
C THR A 507 -16.07 16.27 23.92
N GLU A 508 -16.19 16.01 22.62
CA GLU A 508 -17.47 16.02 21.90
C GLU A 508 -18.42 14.90 22.34
N LEU A 509 -17.88 13.71 22.65
CA LEU A 509 -18.66 12.56 23.12
C LEU A 509 -19.06 12.67 24.59
N LYS A 510 -18.47 13.59 25.35
CA LYS A 510 -18.58 13.66 26.81
C LYS A 510 -20.00 13.61 27.36
N PRO A 511 -20.98 14.39 26.85
CA PRO A 511 -22.36 14.31 27.35
C PRO A 511 -22.98 12.93 27.13
N LYS A 512 -22.71 12.29 25.98
CA LYS A 512 -23.22 10.94 25.66
C LYS A 512 -22.54 9.87 26.52
N ILE A 513 -21.24 10.00 26.76
CA ILE A 513 -20.48 9.09 27.64
C ILE A 513 -20.99 9.20 29.08
N ILE A 514 -21.21 10.40 29.61
CA ILE A 514 -21.75 10.59 30.97
C ILE A 514 -23.14 9.94 31.10
N ASN A 515 -24.03 10.14 30.13
CA ASN A 515 -25.35 9.49 30.13
C ASN A 515 -25.22 7.96 30.08
N TYR A 516 -24.29 7.45 29.28
CA TYR A 516 -24.01 6.01 29.22
C TYR A 516 -23.51 5.48 30.57
N ILE A 517 -22.58 6.17 31.24
CA ILE A 517 -22.11 5.84 32.60
C ILE A 517 -23.27 5.88 33.61
N ASN A 518 -24.17 6.86 33.51
CA ASN A 518 -25.31 6.97 34.42
C ASN A 518 -26.31 5.83 34.25
N SER A 519 -26.46 5.27 33.05
CA SER A 519 -27.36 4.13 32.78
C SER A 519 -27.03 2.89 33.62
N TYR A 520 -25.79 2.77 34.11
CA TYR A 520 -25.37 1.66 34.99
C TYR A 520 -26.20 1.65 36.30
N LYS A 521 -26.61 2.83 36.80
CA LYS A 521 -27.43 2.94 38.02
C LYS A 521 -28.77 2.22 37.89
N GLU A 522 -29.41 2.33 36.71
CA GLU A 522 -30.74 1.78 36.46
C GLU A 522 -30.73 0.25 36.33
N LYS A 523 -29.57 -0.33 36.04
CA LYS A 523 -29.37 -1.75 35.79
C LYS A 523 -29.05 -2.56 37.05
N GLY A 524 -29.13 -1.95 38.23
CA GLY A 524 -28.76 -2.61 39.50
C GLY A 524 -27.27 -2.90 39.63
N TYR A 525 -26.43 -2.22 38.83
CA TYR A 525 -24.97 -2.32 38.95
C TYR A 525 -24.54 -1.80 40.32
N ILE A 526 -23.78 -2.60 41.07
CA ILE A 526 -23.21 -2.20 42.35
C ILE A 526 -21.70 -1.97 42.15
N PRO A 527 -21.25 -0.72 41.99
CA PRO A 527 -19.85 -0.32 41.82
C PRO A 527 -18.80 -0.91 42.78
N SER A 528 -19.21 -1.42 43.93
CA SER A 528 -18.33 -1.72 45.07
C SER A 528 -17.32 -2.85 44.86
N TYR A 529 -17.24 -3.48 43.69
CA TYR A 529 -16.39 -4.65 43.43
C TYR A 529 -15.65 -4.68 42.07
N HIS A 530 -15.71 -3.65 41.22
CA HIS A 530 -15.49 -3.89 39.78
C HIS A 530 -14.34 -3.13 39.11
N SER A 531 -13.57 -3.88 38.33
CA SER A 531 -12.53 -3.40 37.40
C SER A 531 -13.05 -2.49 36.29
N GLU A 532 -14.36 -2.34 36.14
CA GLU A 532 -14.95 -1.58 35.03
C GLU A 532 -14.84 -0.07 35.22
N LEU A 533 -14.99 0.42 36.46
CA LEU A 533 -14.78 1.84 36.78
C LEU A 533 -13.34 2.28 36.59
N PHE A 534 -12.41 1.39 36.93
CA PHE A 534 -10.99 1.57 36.65
C PHE A 534 -10.76 1.74 35.14
N ARG A 535 -11.40 0.90 34.32
CA ARG A 535 -11.32 0.99 32.85
C ARG A 535 -11.97 2.24 32.29
N ILE A 536 -13.11 2.67 32.82
CA ILE A 536 -13.75 3.94 32.46
C ILE A 536 -12.78 5.11 32.70
N GLY A 537 -12.14 5.13 33.87
CA GLY A 537 -11.12 6.13 34.20
C GLY A 537 -9.89 6.06 33.30
N GLU A 538 -9.36 4.87 33.02
CA GLU A 538 -8.21 4.70 32.11
C GLU A 538 -8.54 5.06 30.65
N SER A 539 -9.78 4.86 30.23
CA SER A 539 -10.19 5.01 28.83
C SER A 539 -10.67 6.41 28.49
N PHE A 540 -11.50 7.01 29.35
CA PHE A 540 -12.07 8.33 29.09
C PHE A 540 -11.40 9.44 29.91
N GLY A 541 -11.02 9.14 31.15
CA GLY A 541 -10.59 10.12 32.14
C GLY A 541 -11.52 10.14 33.36
N TYR A 542 -11.00 10.55 34.51
CA TYR A 542 -11.73 10.56 35.78
C TYR A 542 -12.77 11.67 35.89
N GLU A 543 -12.59 12.75 35.14
CA GLU A 543 -13.55 13.84 35.03
C GLU A 543 -14.94 13.35 34.61
N TYR A 544 -15.02 12.30 33.78
CA TYR A 544 -16.28 11.68 33.38
C TYR A 544 -17.00 11.04 34.57
N LEU A 545 -16.25 10.38 35.46
CA LEU A 545 -16.79 9.82 36.71
C LEU A 545 -17.18 10.92 37.70
N LYS A 546 -16.39 12.00 37.81
CA LYS A 546 -16.69 13.16 38.67
C LYS A 546 -18.00 13.84 38.29
N GLU A 547 -18.26 13.95 36.99
CA GLU A 547 -19.48 14.60 36.46
C GLU A 547 -20.69 13.67 36.41
N SER A 548 -20.47 12.35 36.42
CA SER A 548 -21.54 11.35 36.48
C SER A 548 -22.27 11.34 37.82
N ASP A 549 -23.51 10.85 37.81
CA ASP A 549 -24.35 10.62 38.98
C ASP A 549 -24.28 9.16 39.46
N LEU A 550 -23.33 8.39 38.91
CA LEU A 550 -23.09 7.00 39.30
C LEU A 550 -22.58 6.94 40.75
N GLN A 551 -23.19 6.09 41.57
CA GLN A 551 -22.86 5.97 42.98
C GLN A 551 -21.76 4.92 43.19
N PHE A 552 -20.50 5.34 43.13
CA PHE A 552 -19.36 4.42 43.16
C PHE A 552 -18.39 4.58 44.33
N LEU A 553 -18.50 5.67 45.09
CA LEU A 553 -17.63 5.91 46.24
C LEU A 553 -18.25 5.30 47.50
N PRO A 554 -17.57 4.33 48.15
CA PRO A 554 -18.05 3.73 49.38
C PRO A 554 -17.82 4.66 50.58
N MET A 555 -18.82 4.74 51.44
CA MET A 555 -18.75 5.48 52.69
C MET A 555 -19.33 4.63 53.82
N LEU A 556 -18.63 4.59 54.94
CA LEU A 556 -19.08 4.01 56.21
C LEU A 556 -19.13 5.11 57.27
N ASN A 557 -20.25 5.22 57.99
CA ASN A 557 -20.32 6.06 59.19
C ASN A 557 -19.76 5.32 60.43
N SER A 558 -19.68 6.01 61.57
CA SER A 558 -19.19 5.46 62.84
C SER A 558 -20.03 4.30 63.39
N LEU A 559 -21.27 4.14 62.91
CA LEU A 559 -22.17 3.03 63.25
C LEU A 559 -22.01 1.81 62.32
N GLY A 560 -21.17 1.91 61.28
CA GLY A 560 -20.95 0.85 60.31
C GLY A 560 -21.99 0.78 59.19
N GLU A 561 -22.83 1.81 59.03
CA GLU A 561 -23.78 1.87 57.91
C GLU A 561 -23.04 2.17 56.61
N TYR A 562 -23.16 1.26 55.64
CA TYR A 562 -22.52 1.34 54.34
C TYR A 562 -23.42 2.04 53.32
N LYS A 563 -22.88 3.05 52.63
CA LYS A 563 -23.57 3.75 51.54
C LYS A 563 -22.63 4.00 50.37
N LEU A 564 -23.14 3.77 49.16
CA LEU A 564 -22.50 4.23 47.93
C LEU A 564 -22.98 5.64 47.58
N MET A 565 -22.05 6.51 47.20
CA MET A 565 -22.32 7.91 46.86
C MET A 565 -21.75 8.26 45.49
N SER A 566 -22.40 9.21 44.80
CA SER A 566 -21.82 9.84 43.62
C SER A 566 -20.66 10.74 44.04
N TYR A 567 -19.78 11.12 43.10
CA TYR A 567 -18.68 12.04 43.42
C TYR A 567 -19.19 13.36 44.02
N LYS A 568 -20.24 13.94 43.40
CA LYS A 568 -20.87 15.19 43.88
C LYS A 568 -21.45 15.05 45.29
N ASP A 569 -22.17 13.97 45.55
CA ASP A 569 -22.76 13.73 46.88
C ASP A 569 -21.67 13.49 47.94
N PHE A 570 -20.60 12.79 47.54
CA PHE A 570 -19.47 12.50 48.40
C PHE A 570 -18.70 13.77 48.80
N VAL A 571 -18.38 14.64 47.82
CA VAL A 571 -17.76 15.95 48.08
C VAL A 571 -18.66 16.82 48.98
N ASN A 572 -19.96 16.87 48.71
CA ASN A 572 -20.89 17.63 49.54
C ASN A 572 -20.96 17.10 50.97
N ARG A 573 -20.83 15.78 51.16
CA ARG A 573 -20.76 15.19 52.49
C ARG A 573 -19.45 15.54 53.18
N LEU A 574 -18.31 15.45 52.51
CA LEU A 574 -17.00 15.78 53.08
C LEU A 574 -16.89 17.24 53.55
N LYS A 575 -17.62 18.18 52.94
CA LYS A 575 -17.61 19.60 53.34
C LYS A 575 -18.04 19.85 54.80
N VAL A 576 -18.95 19.01 55.32
CA VAL A 576 -19.48 19.12 56.68
C VAL A 576 -18.71 18.29 57.71
N GLU A 577 -17.71 17.52 57.27
CA GLU A 577 -16.92 16.66 58.14
C GLU A 577 -15.53 17.27 58.40
N ASP A 578 -15.09 17.20 59.65
CA ASP A 578 -13.77 17.69 60.07
C ASP A 578 -12.71 16.58 60.10
N GLU A 579 -13.13 15.31 60.14
CA GLU A 579 -12.26 14.15 60.37
C GLU A 579 -12.60 13.00 59.41
N VAL A 580 -11.63 12.58 58.60
CA VAL A 580 -11.78 11.54 57.58
C VAL A 580 -10.72 10.46 57.74
N TYR A 581 -11.15 9.20 57.71
CA TYR A 581 -10.29 8.02 57.83
C TYR A 581 -10.35 7.23 56.53
N ILE A 582 -9.22 7.11 55.85
CA ILE A 582 -9.12 6.41 54.58
C ILE A 582 -8.48 5.06 54.84
N GLY A 583 -9.08 3.98 54.36
CA GLY A 583 -8.50 2.64 54.40
C GLY A 583 -8.49 2.02 53.01
N TYR A 584 -7.37 1.43 52.60
CA TYR A 584 -7.24 0.72 51.34
C TYR A 584 -6.70 -0.69 51.58
N GLY A 585 -7.24 -1.69 50.89
CA GLY A 585 -6.68 -3.04 50.84
C GLY A 585 -7.58 -4.17 51.32
N LEU A 586 -8.56 -3.87 52.18
CA LEU A 586 -9.46 -4.86 52.78
C LEU A 586 -10.93 -4.59 52.40
N GLY A 587 -11.81 -5.55 52.66
CA GLY A 587 -13.26 -5.36 52.48
C GLY A 587 -13.84 -4.35 53.49
N PRO A 588 -15.01 -3.73 53.22
CA PRO A 588 -15.57 -2.64 54.04
C PRO A 588 -15.67 -2.93 55.54
N LEU A 589 -16.20 -4.09 55.91
CA LEU A 589 -16.34 -4.51 57.32
C LEU A 589 -14.98 -4.75 57.99
N SER A 590 -14.02 -5.32 57.27
CA SER A 590 -12.67 -5.56 57.79
C SER A 590 -11.89 -4.26 57.97
N ILE A 591 -12.06 -3.29 57.05
CA ILE A 591 -11.44 -1.97 57.14
C ILE A 591 -11.92 -1.23 58.38
N ILE A 592 -13.24 -1.15 58.61
CA ILE A 592 -13.76 -0.37 59.74
C ILE A 592 -13.33 -0.96 61.09
N THR A 593 -13.32 -2.29 61.25
CA THR A 593 -12.82 -2.93 62.47
C THR A 593 -11.35 -2.60 62.72
N LYS A 594 -10.53 -2.64 61.67
CA LYS A 594 -9.10 -2.36 61.78
C LYS A 594 -8.82 -0.89 62.08
N LEU A 595 -9.53 0.02 61.42
CA LEU A 595 -9.44 1.45 61.66
C LEU A 595 -9.90 1.83 63.07
N ILE A 596 -10.99 1.26 63.60
CA ILE A 596 -11.45 1.50 64.97
C ILE A 596 -10.38 1.10 66.00
N ASN A 597 -9.65 0.01 65.74
CA ASN A 597 -8.58 -0.42 66.64
C ASN A 597 -7.36 0.52 66.61
N LEU A 598 -7.04 1.09 65.45
CA LEU A 598 -5.92 2.02 65.27
C LEU A 598 -6.25 3.45 65.71
N PHE A 599 -7.48 3.87 65.48
CA PHE A 599 -7.99 5.21 65.77
C PHE A 599 -9.31 5.09 66.57
N PRO A 600 -9.25 4.94 67.90
CA PRO A 600 -10.45 4.80 68.75
C PRO A 600 -11.45 5.96 68.62
N THR A 601 -10.95 7.15 68.24
CA THR A 601 -11.72 8.38 68.00
C THR A 601 -12.78 8.25 66.90
N ILE A 602 -12.67 7.26 66.00
CA ILE A 602 -13.67 6.97 64.97
C ILE A 602 -15.06 6.71 65.58
N ARG A 603 -15.13 6.14 66.79
CA ARG A 603 -16.41 5.82 67.46
C ARG A 603 -17.20 7.06 67.85
N GLU A 604 -16.56 8.22 67.94
CA GLU A 604 -17.18 9.46 68.43
C GLU A 604 -17.60 10.36 67.27
N ARG A 605 -16.69 10.64 66.32
CA ARG A 605 -16.93 11.46 65.12
C ARG A 605 -15.91 11.09 64.04
N GLY A 606 -16.33 10.40 62.98
CA GLY A 606 -15.42 10.05 61.89
C GLY A 606 -16.08 9.26 60.76
N PHE A 607 -15.63 9.52 59.53
CA PHE A 607 -16.05 8.79 58.34
C PHE A 607 -14.96 7.84 57.88
N VAL A 608 -15.35 6.62 57.53
CA VAL A 608 -14.45 5.60 56.99
C VAL A 608 -14.70 5.45 55.50
N ILE A 609 -13.64 5.57 54.70
CA ILE A 609 -13.67 5.37 53.25
C ILE A 609 -12.94 4.05 52.95
N PRO A 610 -13.67 2.93 52.83
CA PRO A 610 -13.06 1.64 52.57
C PRO A 610 -12.83 1.43 51.07
N ILE A 611 -11.59 1.28 50.65
CA ILE A 611 -11.24 0.98 49.26
C ILE A 611 -10.72 -0.45 49.18
N ASN A 612 -11.49 -1.32 48.53
CA ASN A 612 -11.08 -2.71 48.34
C ASN A 612 -9.93 -2.79 47.31
N SER A 613 -8.99 -3.72 47.50
CA SER A 613 -7.88 -3.96 46.56
C SER A 613 -8.21 -4.95 45.44
N ASP A 614 -9.42 -5.49 45.38
CA ASP A 614 -9.84 -6.40 44.30
C ASP A 614 -9.63 -5.75 42.92
N ASN A 615 -8.61 -6.24 42.18
CA ASN A 615 -8.10 -5.73 40.90
C ASN A 615 -7.33 -4.39 40.92
N GLY A 616 -7.07 -3.79 42.08
CA GLY A 616 -6.21 -2.61 42.24
C GLY A 616 -4.71 -2.93 42.28
N PRO A 617 -3.82 -1.93 42.29
CA PRO A 617 -2.39 -2.17 42.44
C PRO A 617 -2.06 -2.84 43.77
N SER A 618 -1.19 -3.84 43.71
CA SER A 618 -0.61 -4.48 44.89
C SER A 618 0.38 -3.55 45.58
N PHE A 619 0.45 -3.63 46.91
CA PHE A 619 1.55 -3.03 47.66
C PHE A 619 2.89 -3.64 47.26
N GLY A 620 3.95 -2.84 47.34
CA GLY A 620 5.30 -3.28 47.03
C GLY A 620 5.82 -4.43 47.88
N ASP A 621 6.62 -5.30 47.26
CA ASP A 621 7.35 -6.38 47.92
C ASP A 621 8.58 -5.79 48.62
N TYR A 622 8.34 -5.01 49.69
CA TYR A 622 9.39 -4.53 50.58
C TYR A 622 9.93 -5.75 51.34
N ARG A 623 11.01 -6.35 50.81
CA ARG A 623 11.71 -7.51 51.39
C ARG A 623 12.34 -7.27 52.76
N SER A 624 12.03 -6.18 53.44
CA SER A 624 12.58 -5.84 54.75
C SER A 624 11.46 -5.46 55.73
N ASN A 625 11.22 -6.39 56.64
CA ASN A 625 10.50 -6.28 57.91
C ASN A 625 8.96 -6.35 57.85
N ASN A 626 8.45 -7.50 58.29
CA ASN A 626 7.05 -7.79 58.60
C ASN A 626 6.55 -7.01 59.83
N GLU A 627 6.70 -5.69 59.85
CA GLU A 627 6.20 -4.85 60.94
C GLU A 627 5.22 -3.80 60.40
N ASP A 628 4.15 -3.58 61.17
CA ASP A 628 3.22 -2.49 60.93
C ASP A 628 3.96 -1.17 61.20
N GLU A 629 4.01 -0.27 60.21
CA GLU A 629 4.83 0.94 60.29
C GLU A 629 4.11 2.17 59.72
N PHE A 630 4.56 3.35 60.12
CA PHE A 630 4.14 4.60 59.49
C PHE A 630 5.10 4.96 58.37
N ILE A 631 4.55 5.13 57.17
CA ILE A 631 5.28 5.55 55.97
C ILE A 631 4.96 7.02 55.66
N SER A 632 5.94 7.74 55.12
CA SER A 632 5.84 9.14 54.71
C SER A 632 6.35 9.33 53.29
N GLY A 633 5.91 10.39 52.62
CA GLY A 633 6.22 10.67 51.21
C GLY A 633 5.06 10.35 50.28
N ASN A 634 5.20 10.60 48.99
CA ASN A 634 4.09 10.53 48.04
C ASN A 634 3.49 9.12 48.03
N LEU A 635 2.22 9.01 48.41
CA LEU A 635 1.45 7.77 48.49
C LEU A 635 1.61 6.86 47.26
N GLN A 636 1.71 7.45 46.07
CA GLN A 636 1.83 6.70 44.82
C GLN A 636 3.13 5.91 44.71
N SER A 637 4.20 6.36 45.38
CA SER A 637 5.49 5.66 45.43
C SER A 637 5.47 4.35 46.26
N HIS A 638 4.38 4.10 47.00
CA HIS A 638 4.23 2.93 47.88
C HIS A 638 3.44 1.76 47.27
N PHE A 639 2.98 1.89 46.02
CA PHE A 639 2.29 0.83 45.26
C PHE A 639 3.23 0.24 44.18
N GLU A 640 3.42 -1.09 44.12
CA GLU A 640 4.19 -1.75 43.06
C GLU A 640 3.31 -2.39 41.99
N THR A 641 3.85 -2.47 40.78
CA THR A 641 3.32 -3.30 39.71
C THR A 641 3.46 -4.77 40.06
N THR A 642 2.32 -5.45 40.20
CA THR A 642 2.23 -6.91 40.28
C THR A 642 2.69 -7.49 38.93
N ASN A 643 4.00 -7.62 38.71
CA ASN A 643 4.63 -8.54 37.75
C ASN A 643 6.17 -8.53 37.85
N ALA A 644 6.72 -9.21 38.84
CA ALA A 644 8.17 -9.44 39.00
C ALA A 644 8.85 -10.23 37.84
N ARG A 645 8.14 -10.56 36.74
CA ARG A 645 8.67 -11.34 35.61
C ARG A 645 8.81 -10.59 34.28
N ARG A 646 8.33 -9.34 34.15
CA ARG A 646 8.48 -8.57 32.90
C ARG A 646 9.02 -7.16 33.19
N ARG A 647 10.35 -7.02 33.20
CA ARG A 647 11.08 -5.73 33.30
C ARG A 647 10.97 -4.89 32.01
N ARG A 648 9.76 -4.57 31.54
CA ARG A 648 9.56 -3.63 30.42
C ARG A 648 8.26 -2.84 30.57
N SER A 649 8.32 -1.78 31.38
CA SER A 649 7.71 -0.45 31.18
C SER A 649 7.62 0.27 32.53
N ASN A 650 7.72 1.60 32.53
CA ASN A 650 7.51 2.47 33.69
C ASN A 650 6.02 2.60 34.08
N ASP A 651 5.18 1.59 33.81
CA ASP A 651 3.73 1.69 34.00
C ASP A 651 3.35 1.44 35.46
N TYR A 652 3.45 2.45 36.31
CA TYR A 652 2.81 2.41 37.63
C TYR A 652 1.29 2.29 37.45
N LYS A 653 0.67 1.20 37.93
CA LYS A 653 -0.79 1.18 38.10
C LYS A 653 -1.11 2.07 39.29
N GLU A 654 -1.65 3.25 39.05
CA GLU A 654 -2.05 4.15 40.12
C GLU A 654 -3.17 3.51 40.96
N ALA A 655 -3.20 3.79 42.27
CA ALA A 655 -4.32 3.41 43.13
C ALA A 655 -5.51 4.34 42.84
N LEU A 656 -6.11 4.19 41.67
CA LEU A 656 -6.96 5.21 41.04
C LEU A 656 -8.17 5.61 41.89
N PHE A 657 -8.82 4.67 42.57
CA PHE A 657 -9.89 4.99 43.53
C PHE A 657 -9.40 5.82 44.72
N LEU A 658 -8.18 5.56 45.19
CA LEU A 658 -7.56 6.31 46.27
C LEU A 658 -7.26 7.75 45.83
N LEU A 659 -6.79 7.93 44.59
CA LEU A 659 -6.59 9.26 44.00
C LEU A 659 -7.91 10.02 43.87
N VAL A 660 -8.98 9.37 43.39
CA VAL A 660 -10.32 9.99 43.30
C VAL A 660 -10.82 10.42 44.68
N VAL A 661 -10.59 9.63 45.73
CA VAL A 661 -10.94 9.98 47.11
C VAL A 661 -10.12 11.17 47.62
N ILE A 662 -8.81 11.19 47.38
CA ILE A 662 -7.93 12.30 47.76
C ILE A 662 -8.36 13.59 47.05
N ASN A 663 -8.65 13.52 45.75
CA ASN A 663 -9.16 14.64 44.97
C ASN A 663 -10.51 15.12 45.51
N ALA A 664 -11.41 14.22 45.92
CA ALA A 664 -12.68 14.61 46.51
C ALA A 664 -12.52 15.34 47.85
N ILE A 665 -11.53 14.94 48.67
CA ILE A 665 -11.20 15.65 49.92
C ILE A 665 -10.57 17.01 49.60
N GLY A 666 -9.66 17.08 48.63
CA GLY A 666 -9.08 18.32 48.13
C GLY A 666 -10.14 19.31 47.65
N ASP A 667 -11.07 18.84 46.80
CA ASP A 667 -12.22 19.60 46.29
C ASP A 667 -13.17 20.06 47.42
N ALA A 668 -13.40 19.22 48.44
CA ALA A 668 -14.31 19.52 49.54
C ALA A 668 -13.73 20.54 50.54
N TRP A 669 -12.43 20.45 50.82
CA TRP A 669 -11.75 21.26 51.84
C TRP A 669 -10.91 22.40 51.25
N ASN A 670 -10.83 22.50 49.92
CA ASN A 670 -10.01 23.46 49.19
C ASN A 670 -8.50 23.34 49.54
N ILE A 671 -8.00 22.11 49.55
CA ILE A 671 -6.61 21.75 49.89
C ILE A 671 -5.97 21.09 48.68
N ASN A 672 -4.68 21.34 48.44
CA ASN A 672 -3.92 20.64 47.41
C ASN A 672 -3.85 19.13 47.73
N GLU A 673 -4.32 18.29 46.80
CA GLU A 673 -4.30 16.83 46.88
C GLU A 673 -2.91 16.23 47.16
N GLU A 674 -1.82 16.85 46.69
CA GLU A 674 -0.45 16.43 46.98
C GLU A 674 -0.12 16.48 48.46
N ILE A 675 -0.71 17.42 49.21
CA ILE A 675 -0.48 17.53 50.66
C ILE A 675 -1.10 16.33 51.37
N ILE A 676 -2.29 15.91 50.94
CA ILE A 676 -2.99 14.74 51.48
C ILE A 676 -2.26 13.45 51.07
N ALA A 677 -1.77 13.37 49.82
CA ALA A 677 -0.99 12.25 49.32
C ALA A 677 0.35 12.09 50.08
N ASN A 678 0.96 13.18 50.52
CA ASN A 678 2.19 13.18 51.33
C ASN A 678 1.94 13.07 52.84
N SER A 679 0.70 12.85 53.28
CA SER A 679 0.38 12.67 54.70
C SER A 679 1.04 11.41 55.30
N LYS A 680 0.98 11.28 56.62
CA LYS A 680 1.53 10.12 57.32
C LYS A 680 0.58 8.94 57.18
N TRP A 681 0.97 7.93 56.39
CA TRP A 681 0.17 6.72 56.18
C TRP A 681 0.63 5.60 57.12
N TYR A 682 -0.30 4.81 57.64
CA TYR A 682 -0.02 3.58 58.37
C TYR A 682 -0.16 2.39 57.43
N ARG A 683 0.83 1.52 57.40
CA ARG A 683 0.86 0.29 56.60
C ARG A 683 0.86 -0.93 57.51
N SER A 684 0.16 -1.98 57.11
CA SER A 684 0.14 -3.26 57.80
C SER A 684 0.43 -4.43 56.87
N THR A 685 1.08 -5.46 57.43
CA THR A 685 1.52 -6.70 56.75
C THR A 685 0.41 -7.44 55.99
N ASN A 686 -0.85 -7.27 56.37
CA ASN A 686 -2.02 -7.83 55.68
C ASN A 686 -2.45 -7.04 54.43
N LYS A 687 -1.52 -6.44 53.67
CA LYS A 687 -1.81 -5.64 52.46
C LYS A 687 -2.88 -4.56 52.73
N PHE A 688 -2.66 -3.78 53.78
CA PHE A 688 -3.58 -2.72 54.22
C PHE A 688 -2.80 -1.44 54.43
N ILE A 689 -3.35 -0.32 53.97
CA ILE A 689 -2.85 1.01 54.27
C ILE A 689 -3.99 1.91 54.72
N CYS A 690 -3.73 2.81 55.65
CA CYS A 690 -4.70 3.81 56.04
C CYS A 690 -4.06 5.15 56.42
N THR A 691 -4.85 6.21 56.38
CA THR A 691 -4.47 7.51 56.93
C THR A 691 -5.66 8.14 57.63
N HIS A 692 -5.33 9.08 58.50
CA HIS A 692 -6.27 9.96 59.17
C HIS A 692 -5.99 11.39 58.71
N VAL A 693 -7.02 12.04 58.17
CA VAL A 693 -6.93 13.41 57.64
C VAL A 693 -7.90 14.26 58.44
N SER A 694 -7.37 15.24 59.17
CA SER A 694 -8.16 16.26 59.89
C SER A 694 -8.11 17.57 59.13
N LYS A 695 -9.27 18.19 58.91
CA LYS A 695 -9.40 19.50 58.26
C LYS A 695 -8.60 20.59 59.00
N LYS A 696 -8.52 20.49 60.33
CA LYS A 696 -7.77 21.41 61.21
C LYS A 696 -6.27 21.42 60.97
N ASN A 697 -5.72 20.37 60.37
CA ASN A 697 -4.29 20.29 60.07
C ASN A 697 -3.92 21.09 58.81
N TYR A 698 -4.91 21.62 58.08
CA TYR A 698 -4.72 22.25 56.76
C TYR A 698 -5.43 23.60 56.61
N THR A 699 -6.30 23.97 57.55
CA THR A 699 -6.85 25.32 57.75
C THR A 699 -5.95 26.11 58.68
#